data_AF-A0A7V5AKD8-F1
#
_entry.id   AF-A0A7V5AKD8-F1
#
_cell.length_a   1.000
_cell.length_b   1.000
_cell.length_c   1.000
_cell.angle_alpha   90.00
_cell.angle_beta   90.00
_cell.angle_gamma   90.00
#
_symmetry.space_group_name_H-M   'P 1'
#
loop_
_entity.id
_entity.type
_entity.pdbx_description
1 polymer ?
#
loop_
_entity_poly.entity_id
_entity_poly.type
_entity_poly.pdbx_seq_one_letter_code
_entity_poly.pdbx_strand_id
1 'polypeptide(L)'
;MCRYSKKINERGMVLLGLLMAMVILATLGAALLPITASSQFTLVSANSSMKAYYLAEAGYRYAGSRFLHGGSTEDARDGQLEALHNQTFTLADNYGTFYLEIYPFYYKTTANPTGNSLPTKIPGGFLAGRIIPTPGRLKILGKVYSYENFVRNGSNVTFIGSTNWPSIPVGTTVLPVGVSLGSQQQITRGGDLVLSSGADAFPQYWGTFKVGNTSGVYLYRKRNGNKLERITLFSDPLADFTKTVPANSDIVLLKYLELHSTGTLGGGLMYTRREVIYRGPIAATSSDQGEGGASQPENSVDLSMLAAASGHTNTGEFETVNLGGDQALHVKKTTSGSGSGNQPSVEAYVMLPPGSTNPIYQSWEGAGSYLSYDLQVKVATGVWNGNYFQDKPSTYCAGVTFRASPLSNQSTFYGLSLMRTISGHGHESDGIQDTMLPRDDYENRAMIVLWTRNGNQANGDDHWLAYKLLDETVGSDYIVDNEGKVKDWSTLMVRVVEAASLKLNVNDAPNVSVGEIITGGSGTARVYKKINDNDGKVVLLLTNVEGTFSLPPTVKGYTTNPSWGFRPRDNYIWAFFTDTADHSADATAINNIRLGEPRATINWPITEIQGWNGQNDKFTLVQWAGELNISPDGDNTLRLMGTGKEQNAIIRTNKWTTENYQAASFPPEIGVVSLGENSVKTYFDDLAFYLRGAFDGAGNPIGFLPPLQQ
;
A
#
# COMPACT_ATOMS: atom_id res chain seq x y z
N MET A 1 -96.17 -29.65 53.29
CA MET A 1 -96.58 -29.76 51.87
C MET A 1 -96.00 -28.56 51.12
N CYS A 2 -95.46 -28.81 49.92
CA CYS A 2 -94.95 -27.86 48.92
C CYS A 2 -93.74 -26.97 49.26
N ARG A 3 -92.56 -27.42 48.80
CA ARG A 3 -91.43 -26.58 48.37
C ARG A 3 -91.83 -25.83 47.08
N TYR A 4 -91.69 -24.51 47.07
CA TYR A 4 -91.66 -23.70 45.84
C TYR A 4 -90.23 -23.18 45.65
N SER A 5 -89.46 -23.82 44.78
CA SER A 5 -88.14 -23.32 44.35
C SER A 5 -88.37 -22.31 43.21
N LYS A 6 -88.12 -21.04 43.50
CA LYS A 6 -88.24 -19.93 42.55
C LYS A 6 -86.93 -19.83 41.75
N LYS A 7 -86.99 -20.20 40.46
CA LYS A 7 -85.95 -19.93 39.46
C LYS A 7 -85.65 -18.43 39.42
N ILE A 8 -84.40 -18.04 39.62
CA ILE A 8 -83.89 -16.69 39.38
C ILE A 8 -82.74 -16.78 38.36
N ASN A 9 -83.03 -16.28 37.16
CA ASN A 9 -82.16 -15.54 36.24
C ASN A 9 -80.85 -16.15 35.71
N GLU A 10 -80.93 -17.21 34.91
CA GLU A 10 -79.81 -17.66 34.07
C GLU A 10 -79.48 -16.72 32.89
N ARG A 11 -80.42 -15.85 32.44
CA ARG A 11 -80.16 -14.90 31.34
C ARG A 11 -79.46 -13.60 31.78
N GLY A 12 -79.59 -13.21 33.06
CA GLY A 12 -78.96 -11.99 33.60
C GLY A 12 -77.49 -12.18 33.96
N MET A 13 -77.12 -13.35 34.50
CA MET A 13 -75.72 -13.65 34.84
C MET A 13 -74.83 -13.84 33.60
N VAL A 14 -75.38 -14.36 32.49
CA VAL A 14 -74.63 -14.49 31.23
C VAL A 14 -74.26 -13.11 30.67
N LEU A 15 -75.18 -12.15 30.73
CA LEU A 15 -74.95 -10.79 30.25
C LEU A 15 -73.95 -10.02 31.14
N LEU A 16 -74.03 -10.22 32.46
CA LEU A 16 -73.06 -9.64 33.41
C LEU A 16 -71.67 -10.24 33.27
N GLY A 17 -71.58 -11.56 33.05
CA GLY A 17 -70.33 -12.26 32.79
C GLY A 17 -69.67 -11.80 31.48
N LEU A 18 -70.47 -11.52 30.45
CA LEU A 18 -69.98 -11.03 29.16
C LEU A 18 -69.50 -9.58 29.25
N LEU A 19 -70.19 -8.72 30.00
CA LEU A 19 -69.74 -7.35 30.31
C LEU A 19 -68.44 -7.34 31.11
N MET A 20 -68.33 -8.17 32.14
CA MET A 20 -67.08 -8.29 32.90
C MET A 20 -65.92 -8.82 32.04
N ALA A 21 -66.17 -9.82 31.19
CA ALA A 21 -65.15 -10.32 30.27
C ALA A 21 -64.69 -9.26 29.27
N MET A 22 -65.61 -8.45 28.73
CA MET A 22 -65.29 -7.34 27.83
C MET A 22 -64.48 -6.23 28.53
N VAL A 23 -64.82 -5.88 29.77
CA VAL A 23 -64.06 -4.88 30.55
C VAL A 23 -62.67 -5.41 30.91
N ILE A 24 -62.55 -6.68 31.30
CA ILE A 24 -61.26 -7.31 31.59
C ILE A 24 -60.40 -7.36 30.31
N LEU A 25 -60.94 -7.75 29.16
CA LEU A 25 -60.22 -7.75 27.89
C LEU A 25 -59.84 -6.33 27.43
N ALA A 26 -60.71 -5.34 27.64
CA ALA A 26 -60.40 -3.95 27.32
C ALA A 26 -59.28 -3.37 28.21
N THR A 27 -59.29 -3.68 29.51
CA THR A 27 -58.23 -3.27 30.44
C THR A 27 -56.90 -3.99 30.15
N LEU A 28 -56.93 -5.28 29.81
CA LEU A 28 -55.76 -6.02 29.33
C LEU A 28 -55.22 -5.45 28.01
N GLY A 29 -56.10 -5.15 27.04
CA GLY A 29 -55.72 -4.50 25.78
C GLY A 29 -55.08 -3.12 25.99
N ALA A 30 -55.65 -2.31 26.89
CA ALA A 30 -55.09 -1.02 27.26
C ALA A 30 -53.75 -1.12 28.01
N ALA A 31 -53.56 -2.16 28.82
CA ALA A 31 -52.30 -2.42 29.54
C ALA A 31 -51.20 -3.00 28.62
N LEU A 32 -51.57 -3.76 27.58
CA LEU A 32 -50.64 -4.31 26.59
C LEU A 32 -50.08 -3.23 25.64
N LEU A 33 -50.85 -2.17 25.39
CA LEU A 33 -50.48 -1.06 24.49
C LEU A 33 -49.21 -0.30 24.91
N PRO A 34 -49.05 0.14 26.17
CA PRO A 34 -47.80 0.76 26.61
C PRO A 34 -46.62 -0.23 26.64
N ILE A 35 -46.85 -1.52 26.89
CA ILE A 35 -45.80 -2.57 26.89
C ILE A 35 -45.29 -2.83 25.47
N THR A 36 -46.18 -2.94 24.49
CA THR A 36 -45.78 -3.09 23.07
C THR A 36 -45.16 -1.82 22.49
N ALA A 37 -45.71 -0.64 22.82
CA ALA A 37 -45.13 0.63 22.40
C ALA A 37 -43.71 0.82 22.96
N SER A 38 -43.50 0.63 24.27
CA SER A 38 -42.17 0.73 24.91
C SER A 38 -41.16 -0.26 24.35
N SER A 39 -41.56 -1.49 24.03
CA SER A 39 -40.70 -2.49 23.39
C SER A 39 -40.28 -2.06 21.97
N GLN A 40 -41.21 -1.55 21.16
CA GLN A 40 -40.89 -1.03 19.82
C GLN A 40 -40.00 0.22 19.89
N PHE A 41 -40.27 1.16 20.81
CA PHE A 41 -39.44 2.36 20.99
C PHE A 41 -38.03 2.04 21.46
N THR A 42 -37.84 1.03 22.31
CA THR A 42 -36.52 0.59 22.77
C THR A 42 -35.69 0.00 21.62
N LEU A 43 -36.30 -0.84 20.78
CA LEU A 43 -35.64 -1.42 19.60
C LEU A 43 -35.28 -0.34 18.56
N VAL A 44 -36.18 0.62 18.32
CA VAL A 44 -35.96 1.72 17.39
C VAL A 44 -34.89 2.68 17.90
N SER A 45 -34.86 2.97 19.21
CA SER A 45 -33.81 3.79 19.84
C SER A 45 -32.43 3.13 19.79
N ALA A 46 -32.36 1.81 20.03
CA ALA A 46 -31.11 1.06 19.93
C ALA A 46 -30.57 1.03 18.49
N ASN A 47 -31.45 0.75 17.52
CA ASN A 47 -31.11 0.75 16.09
C ASN A 47 -30.70 2.16 15.59
N SER A 48 -31.41 3.21 16.03
CA SER A 48 -31.08 4.60 15.69
C SER A 48 -29.72 5.02 16.28
N SER A 49 -29.38 4.52 17.47
CA SER A 49 -28.06 4.73 18.08
C SER A 49 -26.93 4.02 17.31
N MET A 50 -27.16 2.79 16.83
CA MET A 50 -26.17 2.08 16.00
C MET A 50 -25.98 2.78 14.65
N LYS A 51 -27.06 3.23 14.02
CA LYS A 51 -26.99 4.02 12.78
C LYS A 51 -26.25 5.34 12.96
N ALA A 52 -26.51 6.09 14.04
CA ALA A 52 -25.77 7.31 14.35
C ALA A 52 -24.26 7.03 14.57
N TYR A 53 -23.90 5.88 15.15
CA TYR A 53 -22.50 5.45 15.25
C TYR A 53 -21.88 5.15 13.88
N TYR A 54 -22.56 4.39 13.01
CA TYR A 54 -22.05 4.14 11.66
C TYR A 54 -21.93 5.41 10.81
N LEU A 55 -22.81 6.39 11.02
CA LEU A 55 -22.70 7.71 10.39
C LEU A 55 -21.45 8.46 10.88
N ALA A 56 -21.15 8.39 12.17
CA ALA A 56 -19.92 8.95 12.72
C ALA A 56 -18.66 8.25 12.14
N GLU A 57 -18.69 6.92 12.02
CA GLU A 57 -17.58 6.16 11.41
C GLU A 57 -17.40 6.51 9.93
N ALA A 58 -18.49 6.70 9.19
CA ALA A 58 -18.46 7.13 7.79
C ALA A 58 -17.80 8.51 7.64
N GLY A 59 -18.06 9.44 8.57
CA GLY A 59 -17.42 10.76 8.58
C GLY A 59 -15.89 10.68 8.75
N TYR A 60 -15.40 9.79 9.61
CA TYR A 60 -13.96 9.56 9.74
C TYR A 60 -13.35 8.97 8.47
N ARG A 61 -13.97 7.93 7.91
CA ARG A 61 -13.51 7.30 6.66
C ARG A 61 -13.47 8.33 5.51
N TYR A 62 -14.47 9.21 5.45
CA TYR A 62 -14.52 10.31 4.50
C TYR A 62 -13.38 11.31 4.71
N ALA A 63 -13.15 11.76 5.95
CA ALA A 63 -12.06 12.68 6.27
C ALA A 63 -10.68 12.08 5.95
N GLY A 64 -10.47 10.81 6.31
CA GLY A 64 -9.25 10.06 5.98
C GLY A 64 -9.03 9.94 4.48
N SER A 65 -10.07 9.59 3.72
CA SER A 65 -10.01 9.50 2.25
C SER A 65 -9.66 10.85 1.62
N ARG A 66 -10.34 11.94 2.03
CA ARG A 66 -10.07 13.30 1.53
C ARG A 66 -8.67 13.78 1.88
N PHE A 67 -8.14 13.43 3.05
CA PHE A 67 -6.77 13.74 3.43
C PHE A 67 -5.75 12.97 2.58
N LEU A 68 -5.98 11.67 2.35
CA LEU A 68 -5.10 10.82 1.54
C LEU A 68 -5.07 11.22 0.06
N HIS A 69 -6.22 11.63 -0.50
CA HIS A 69 -6.37 12.03 -1.90
C HIS A 69 -6.33 13.55 -2.09
N GLY A 70 -5.92 14.31 -1.07
CA GLY A 70 -5.96 15.78 -1.05
C GLY A 70 -4.92 16.45 -1.94
N GLY A 71 -4.03 15.69 -2.60
CA GLY A 71 -2.96 16.17 -3.46
C GLY A 71 -1.60 15.59 -3.11
N SER A 72 -0.61 15.82 -3.99
CA SER A 72 0.76 15.33 -3.84
C SER A 72 1.61 16.14 -2.85
N THR A 73 1.18 17.36 -2.48
CA THR A 73 1.89 18.25 -1.55
C THR A 73 1.30 18.22 -0.14
N GLU A 74 2.14 18.44 0.88
CA GLU A 74 1.66 18.52 2.27
C GLU A 74 0.65 19.64 2.49
N ASP A 75 0.88 20.81 1.86
CA ASP A 75 0.02 21.98 2.03
C ASP A 75 -1.39 21.75 1.44
N ALA A 76 -1.51 20.94 0.38
CA ALA A 76 -2.80 20.57 -0.18
C ALA A 76 -3.58 19.65 0.77
N ARG A 77 -2.90 18.70 1.43
CA ARG A 77 -3.49 17.83 2.46
C ARG A 77 -3.92 18.61 3.70
N ASP A 78 -3.08 19.52 4.18
CA ASP A 78 -3.42 20.44 5.27
C ASP A 78 -4.62 21.34 4.90
N GLY A 79 -4.70 21.78 3.63
CA GLY A 79 -5.86 22.50 3.11
C GLY A 79 -7.15 21.69 3.15
N GLN A 80 -7.11 20.36 2.96
CA GLN A 80 -8.29 19.50 3.14
C GLN A 80 -8.71 19.43 4.61
N LEU A 81 -7.76 19.37 5.56
CA LEU A 81 -8.09 19.37 6.99
C LEU A 81 -8.81 20.68 7.39
N GLU A 82 -8.35 21.81 6.86
CA GLU A 82 -9.01 23.11 7.06
C GLU A 82 -10.41 23.14 6.43
N ALA A 83 -10.55 22.63 5.21
CA ALA A 83 -11.83 22.62 4.50
C ALA A 83 -12.89 21.72 5.17
N LEU A 84 -12.47 20.63 5.81
CA LEU A 84 -13.36 19.67 6.47
C LEU A 84 -13.72 20.07 7.91
N HIS A 85 -12.94 20.94 8.55
CA HIS A 85 -13.18 21.38 9.92
C HIS A 85 -14.47 22.19 10.04
N ASN A 86 -15.30 21.88 11.05
CA ASN A 86 -16.61 22.47 11.30
C ASN A 86 -17.60 22.36 10.12
N GLN A 87 -17.52 21.27 9.36
CA GLN A 87 -18.44 20.99 8.26
C GLN A 87 -19.45 19.90 8.61
N THR A 88 -20.69 20.08 8.15
CA THR A 88 -21.75 19.08 8.20
C THR A 88 -21.99 18.50 6.81
N PHE A 89 -21.96 17.18 6.71
CA PHE A 89 -22.24 16.44 5.48
C PHE A 89 -23.55 15.69 5.63
N THR A 90 -24.43 15.82 4.63
CA THR A 90 -25.72 15.13 4.59
C THR A 90 -25.65 14.05 3.52
N LEU A 91 -26.03 12.83 3.89
CA LEU A 91 -26.13 11.74 2.92
C LEU A 91 -27.29 11.98 1.96
N ALA A 92 -27.21 11.39 0.76
CA ALA A 92 -28.29 11.41 -0.21
C ALA A 92 -29.62 10.98 0.43
N ASP A 93 -30.73 11.56 -0.04
CA ASP A 93 -32.09 11.27 0.43
C ASP A 93 -32.32 11.49 1.94
N ASN A 94 -31.48 12.31 2.58
CA ASN A 94 -31.60 12.71 3.98
C ASN A 94 -31.54 11.53 4.98
N TYR A 95 -30.78 10.48 4.65
CA TYR A 95 -30.59 9.28 5.48
C TYR A 95 -29.74 9.50 6.75
N GLY A 96 -29.34 10.74 7.03
CA GLY A 96 -28.56 11.13 8.19
C GLY A 96 -27.47 12.13 7.84
N THR A 97 -26.89 12.74 8.87
CA THR A 97 -25.77 13.67 8.69
C THR A 97 -24.60 13.27 9.58
N PHE A 98 -23.40 13.66 9.18
CA PHE A 98 -22.24 13.63 10.07
C PHE A 98 -21.55 14.98 10.08
N TYR A 99 -21.02 15.34 11.24
CA TYR A 99 -20.32 16.59 11.50
C TYR A 99 -18.87 16.30 11.88
N LEU A 100 -17.92 17.04 11.31
CA LEU A 100 -16.49 16.83 11.49
C LEU A 100 -15.82 18.00 12.20
N GLU A 101 -15.05 17.68 13.23
CA GLU A 101 -14.15 18.63 13.90
C GLU A 101 -12.75 18.04 13.94
N ILE A 102 -11.80 18.77 13.35
CA ILE A 102 -10.42 18.34 13.17
C ILE A 102 -9.49 19.23 13.99
N TYR A 103 -8.68 18.63 14.87
CA TYR A 103 -7.81 19.31 15.82
C TYR A 103 -6.34 18.83 15.73
N PRO A 104 -5.52 19.43 14.87
CA PRO A 104 -4.10 19.11 14.76
C PRO A 104 -3.25 19.69 15.90
N PHE A 105 -2.17 18.98 16.25
CA PHE A 105 -1.23 19.37 17.30
C PHE A 105 0.08 20.01 16.79
N TYR A 106 0.20 20.25 15.47
CA TYR A 106 1.32 20.96 14.83
C TYR A 106 0.85 22.29 14.21
N TYR A 107 1.81 23.10 13.79
CA TYR A 107 1.56 24.40 13.15
C TYR A 107 2.27 24.49 11.79
N LYS A 108 1.82 25.43 10.96
CA LYS A 108 2.43 25.81 9.68
C LYS A 108 2.71 27.30 9.68
N THR A 109 3.88 27.72 9.19
CA THR A 109 4.19 29.16 9.04
C THR A 109 3.33 29.81 7.96
N THR A 110 2.78 30.99 8.23
CA THR A 110 1.88 31.70 7.30
C THR A 110 2.55 32.87 6.58
N ALA A 111 3.59 33.42 7.17
CA ALA A 111 4.42 34.48 6.59
C ALA A 111 5.85 34.35 7.12
N ASN A 112 6.79 35.02 6.45
CA ASN A 112 8.14 35.14 6.98
C ASN A 112 8.11 35.87 8.34
N PRO A 113 8.95 35.47 9.31
CA PRO A 113 8.99 36.13 10.60
C PRO A 113 9.36 37.61 10.48
N THR A 114 8.73 38.45 11.30
CA THR A 114 9.01 39.89 11.36
C THR A 114 9.57 40.22 12.74
N GLY A 115 10.88 40.43 12.82
CA GLY A 115 11.59 40.61 14.09
C GLY A 115 11.41 39.40 15.02
N ASN A 116 10.88 39.64 16.22
CA ASN A 116 10.63 38.60 17.22
C ASN A 116 9.30 37.84 17.02
N SER A 117 8.55 38.12 15.96
CA SER A 117 7.22 37.54 15.72
C SER A 117 7.27 36.45 14.63
N LEU A 118 6.90 35.22 14.99
CA LEU A 118 6.72 34.09 14.08
C LEU A 118 5.23 33.80 13.87
N PRO A 119 4.64 34.21 12.73
CA PRO A 119 3.23 33.96 12.44
C PRO A 119 3.02 32.53 11.94
N THR A 120 2.16 31.77 12.63
CA THR A 120 1.80 30.39 12.30
C THR A 120 0.29 30.19 12.33
N LYS A 121 -0.17 29.08 11.76
CA LYS A 121 -1.55 28.60 11.84
C LYS A 121 -1.59 27.12 12.16
N ILE A 122 -2.70 26.68 12.77
CA ILE A 122 -3.04 25.26 12.90
C ILE A 122 -3.91 24.89 11.69
N PRO A 123 -3.59 23.81 10.94
CA PRO A 123 -4.37 23.39 9.77
C PRO A 123 -5.68 22.68 10.17
N GLY A 124 -6.60 23.44 10.76
CA GLY A 124 -7.85 22.97 11.33
C GLY A 124 -8.28 23.87 12.50
N GLY A 125 -8.76 23.27 13.59
CA GLY A 125 -9.20 23.98 14.79
C GLY A 125 -8.21 23.91 15.96
N PHE A 126 -8.42 24.79 16.95
CA PHE A 126 -7.77 24.69 18.25
C PHE A 126 -8.72 24.02 19.25
N LEU A 127 -8.32 22.87 19.80
CA LEU A 127 -9.15 22.10 20.75
C LEU A 127 -9.38 22.88 22.05
N ALA A 128 -10.64 22.98 22.48
CA ALA A 128 -11.00 23.61 23.75
C ALA A 128 -10.34 22.88 24.93
N GLY A 129 -9.63 23.62 25.79
CA GLY A 129 -8.89 23.06 26.92
C GLY A 129 -7.44 22.65 26.62
N ARG A 130 -6.98 22.72 25.35
CA ARG A 130 -5.55 22.62 25.02
C ARG A 130 -4.81 23.87 25.52
N ILE A 131 -3.62 23.68 26.08
CA ILE A 131 -2.75 24.75 26.57
C ILE A 131 -1.51 24.82 25.67
N ILE A 132 -1.08 26.03 25.31
CA ILE A 132 0.24 26.29 24.72
C ILE A 132 1.15 26.75 25.87
N PRO A 133 2.27 26.07 26.15
CA PRO A 133 3.14 26.41 27.28
C PRO A 133 3.81 27.77 27.07
N THR A 134 3.95 28.55 28.13
CA THR A 134 4.66 29.84 28.13
C THR A 134 5.58 29.94 29.35
N PRO A 135 6.90 30.08 29.17
CA PRO A 135 7.65 29.99 27.90
C PRO A 135 7.63 28.57 27.33
N GLY A 136 8.01 28.40 26.06
CA GLY A 136 8.01 27.10 25.39
C GLY A 136 9.07 26.95 24.31
N ARG A 137 9.13 25.77 23.70
CA ARG A 137 10.06 25.43 22.61
C ARG A 137 9.34 24.86 21.40
N LEU A 138 9.89 25.12 20.21
CA LEU A 138 9.38 24.67 18.92
C LEU A 138 10.52 24.09 18.08
N LYS A 139 10.27 23.01 17.35
CA LYS A 139 11.20 22.49 16.35
C LYS A 139 10.75 22.93 14.95
N ILE A 140 11.67 23.52 14.21
CA ILE A 140 11.47 24.11 12.87
C ILE A 140 12.71 23.78 12.04
N LEU A 141 12.55 23.16 10.87
CA LEU A 141 13.66 22.80 9.95
C LEU A 141 14.83 22.09 10.67
N GLY A 142 14.52 21.10 11.50
CA GLY A 142 15.55 20.32 12.22
C GLY A 142 16.18 21.01 13.44
N LYS A 143 15.86 22.29 13.72
CA LYS A 143 16.40 23.05 14.86
C LYS A 143 15.33 23.42 15.89
N VAL A 144 15.73 23.46 17.15
CA VAL A 144 14.84 23.84 18.27
C VAL A 144 15.06 25.32 18.62
N TYR A 145 13.96 26.04 18.74
CA TYR A 145 13.90 27.46 19.08
C TYR A 145 13.00 27.67 20.30
N SER A 146 13.34 28.63 21.16
CA SER A 146 12.52 29.01 22.32
C SER A 146 11.65 30.22 22.00
N TYR A 147 10.47 30.28 22.62
CA TYR A 147 9.59 31.45 22.61
C TYR A 147 9.17 31.81 24.03
N GLU A 148 8.94 33.10 24.26
CA GLU A 148 8.57 33.64 25.58
C GLU A 148 7.06 33.74 25.75
N ASN A 149 6.36 34.12 24.67
CA ASN A 149 4.93 34.34 24.69
C ASN A 149 4.30 33.96 23.35
N PHE A 150 2.97 33.88 23.30
CA PHE A 150 2.23 33.70 22.05
C PHE A 150 0.96 34.55 22.06
N VAL A 151 0.49 34.90 20.87
CA VAL A 151 -0.82 35.54 20.65
C VAL A 151 -1.63 34.62 19.75
N ARG A 152 -2.81 34.20 20.22
CA ARG A 152 -3.73 33.36 19.45
C ARG A 152 -4.98 34.14 19.06
N ASN A 153 -5.36 34.06 17.78
CA ASN A 153 -6.65 34.50 17.28
C ASN A 153 -7.26 33.38 16.41
N GLY A 154 -8.27 32.68 16.92
CA GLY A 154 -8.80 31.47 16.29
C GLY A 154 -7.71 30.40 16.13
N SER A 155 -7.53 29.91 14.89
CA SER A 155 -6.49 28.94 14.53
C SER A 155 -5.11 29.57 14.23
N ASN A 156 -5.03 30.90 14.16
CA ASN A 156 -3.76 31.60 13.97
C ASN A 156 -3.04 31.77 15.32
N VAL A 157 -1.77 31.38 15.37
CA VAL A 157 -0.90 31.48 16.54
C VAL A 157 0.38 32.18 16.14
N THR A 158 0.66 33.31 16.79
CA THR A 158 1.91 34.06 16.59
C THR A 158 2.80 33.86 17.79
N PHE A 159 3.97 33.24 17.58
CA PHE A 159 4.95 33.01 18.64
C PHE A 159 5.91 34.19 18.75
N ILE A 160 6.19 34.63 19.99
CA ILE A 160 7.03 35.78 20.29
C ILE A 160 8.34 35.28 20.92
N GLY A 161 9.44 35.42 20.19
CA GLY A 161 10.79 35.08 20.64
C GLY A 161 11.40 36.17 21.52
N SER A 162 12.41 35.81 22.33
CA SER A 162 13.26 36.77 23.03
C SER A 162 14.26 37.47 22.08
N THR A 163 14.56 36.85 20.95
CA THR A 163 15.39 37.39 19.86
C THR A 163 14.65 37.33 18.52
N ASN A 164 15.22 37.98 17.50
CA ASN A 164 14.68 37.92 16.15
C ASN A 164 14.70 36.48 15.64
N TRP A 165 13.59 36.03 15.05
CA TRP A 165 13.53 34.73 14.41
C TRP A 165 14.39 34.71 13.14
N PRO A 166 15.03 33.57 12.81
CA PRO A 166 15.68 33.41 11.52
C PRO A 166 14.64 33.41 10.38
N SER A 167 15.09 33.61 9.15
CA SER A 167 14.22 33.47 7.97
C SER A 167 13.70 32.04 7.90
N ILE A 168 12.38 31.87 8.05
CA ILE A 168 11.69 30.59 7.97
C ILE A 168 10.67 30.69 6.83
N PRO A 169 10.78 29.88 5.77
CA PRO A 169 9.85 29.91 4.64
C PRO A 169 8.40 29.70 5.06
N VAL A 170 7.47 30.24 4.29
CA VAL A 170 6.03 29.97 4.43
C VAL A 170 5.73 28.49 4.15
N GLY A 171 4.75 27.91 4.84
CA GLY A 171 4.39 26.49 4.69
C GLY A 171 5.30 25.53 5.48
N THR A 172 6.25 26.05 6.25
CA THR A 172 7.15 25.23 7.07
C THR A 172 6.41 24.63 8.26
N THR A 173 6.59 23.32 8.49
CA THR A 173 6.04 22.60 9.64
C THR A 173 6.76 23.01 10.93
N VAL A 174 5.98 23.32 11.96
CA VAL A 174 6.43 23.73 13.29
C VAL A 174 5.86 22.76 14.32
N LEU A 175 6.76 22.08 15.05
CA LEU A 175 6.41 21.03 16.00
C LEU A 175 6.62 21.48 17.46
N PRO A 176 5.72 21.15 18.39
CA PRO A 176 5.93 21.42 19.82
C PRO A 176 7.10 20.60 20.41
N VAL A 177 7.83 21.20 21.34
CA VAL A 177 8.95 20.57 22.03
C VAL A 177 8.79 20.69 23.55
N GLY A 178 8.93 19.56 24.24
CA GLY A 178 9.10 19.48 25.69
C GLY A 178 10.57 19.22 26.05
N VAL A 179 10.91 19.31 27.33
CA VAL A 179 12.27 19.07 27.82
C VAL A 179 12.24 17.94 28.83
N SER A 180 13.16 16.97 28.72
CA SER A 180 13.29 15.90 29.72
C SER A 180 13.69 16.45 31.09
N LEU A 181 13.55 15.63 32.13
CA LEU A 181 13.98 15.98 33.49
C LEU A 181 15.48 16.35 33.52
N GLY A 182 15.89 17.15 34.51
CA GLY A 182 17.30 17.54 34.73
C GLY A 182 18.23 16.41 35.17
N SER A 183 17.73 15.18 35.24
CA SER A 183 18.50 13.95 35.46
C SER A 183 18.31 12.99 34.29
N GLN A 184 19.31 12.14 34.06
CA GLN A 184 19.25 11.10 33.05
C GLN A 184 18.13 10.09 33.40
N GLN A 185 17.32 9.74 32.40
CA GLN A 185 16.24 8.77 32.52
C GLN A 185 16.48 7.61 31.54
N GLN A 186 16.00 6.42 31.88
CA GLN A 186 15.90 5.31 30.94
C GLN A 186 14.44 5.06 30.65
N ILE A 187 14.08 5.06 29.37
CA ILE A 187 12.76 4.64 28.91
C ILE A 187 12.86 3.21 28.40
N THR A 188 11.92 2.38 28.81
CA THR A 188 11.78 0.99 28.37
C THR A 188 10.35 0.74 27.94
N ARG A 189 10.07 -0.44 27.37
CA ARG A 189 8.71 -0.84 27.02
C ARG A 189 7.80 -0.83 28.25
N GLY A 190 6.71 -0.06 28.17
CA GLY A 190 5.78 0.15 29.26
C GLY A 190 6.28 1.08 30.36
N GLY A 191 7.52 1.60 30.25
CA GLY A 191 8.10 2.57 31.16
C GLY A 191 7.57 3.98 30.93
N ASP A 192 8.02 4.93 31.77
CA ASP A 192 7.52 6.30 31.78
C ASP A 192 8.65 7.30 31.50
N LEU A 193 8.31 8.47 30.95
CA LEU A 193 9.22 9.61 30.77
C LEU A 193 8.67 10.83 31.47
N VAL A 194 9.46 11.44 32.35
CA VAL A 194 9.10 12.70 33.01
C VAL A 194 9.72 13.87 32.27
N LEU A 195 8.90 14.87 31.96
CA LEU A 195 9.29 16.14 31.36
C LEU A 195 9.44 17.21 32.45
N SER A 196 10.43 18.09 32.32
CA SER A 196 10.59 19.26 33.19
C SER A 196 9.72 20.44 32.73
N SER A 197 9.48 20.55 31.42
CA SER A 197 8.68 21.62 30.81
C SER A 197 8.09 21.20 29.47
N GLY A 198 7.06 21.91 29.00
CA GLY A 198 6.45 21.74 27.68
C GLY A 198 5.51 20.54 27.53
N ALA A 199 5.27 19.76 28.59
CA ALA A 199 4.36 18.61 28.57
C ALA A 199 2.92 19.00 28.18
N ASP A 200 2.46 20.20 28.51
CA ASP A 200 1.09 20.65 28.20
C ASP A 200 0.82 20.87 26.71
N ALA A 201 1.88 21.02 25.91
CA ALA A 201 1.74 21.07 24.45
C ALA A 201 1.39 19.70 23.84
N PHE A 202 1.59 18.61 24.58
CA PHE A 202 1.41 17.24 24.14
C PHE A 202 -0.04 16.77 24.36
N PRO A 203 -0.62 16.00 23.42
CA PRO A 203 -1.97 15.47 23.56
C PRO A 203 -2.07 14.55 24.80
N GLN A 204 -3.27 14.44 25.36
CA GLN A 204 -3.46 13.63 26.56
C GLN A 204 -3.25 12.12 26.31
N TYR A 205 -3.51 11.66 25.09
CA TYR A 205 -3.46 10.24 24.73
C TYR A 205 -2.73 10.01 23.42
N TRP A 206 -1.99 8.91 23.33
CA TRP A 206 -1.46 8.37 22.08
C TRP A 206 -0.56 9.32 21.26
N GLY A 207 0.22 10.16 21.92
CA GLY A 207 1.16 11.04 21.22
C GLY A 207 2.45 10.32 20.85
N THR A 208 2.96 10.61 19.65
CA THR A 208 4.26 10.13 19.17
C THR A 208 5.33 11.20 19.33
N PHE A 209 6.53 10.79 19.71
CA PHE A 209 7.62 11.72 19.97
C PHE A 209 8.99 11.17 19.60
N LYS A 210 9.95 12.07 19.41
CA LYS A 210 11.37 11.77 19.26
C LYS A 210 12.17 12.39 20.40
N VAL A 211 13.29 11.74 20.76
CA VAL A 211 14.26 12.27 21.72
C VAL A 211 15.39 12.93 20.92
N GLY A 212 15.44 14.26 20.96
CA GLY A 212 16.36 15.08 20.18
C GLY A 212 16.22 14.86 18.68
N ASN A 213 17.36 14.69 18.00
CA ASN A 213 17.44 14.32 16.58
C ASN A 213 17.72 12.81 16.37
N THR A 214 17.35 11.96 17.34
CA THR A 214 17.49 10.50 17.20
C THR A 214 16.47 9.95 16.20
N SER A 215 16.83 8.87 15.48
CA SER A 215 15.97 8.15 14.55
C SER A 215 14.76 7.45 15.20
N GLY A 216 14.84 7.06 16.47
CA GLY A 216 13.78 6.32 17.17
C GLY A 216 12.51 7.15 17.43
N VAL A 217 11.35 6.61 17.02
CA VAL A 217 10.03 7.18 17.31
C VAL A 217 9.34 6.37 18.40
N TYR A 218 8.86 7.07 19.43
CA TYR A 218 8.23 6.49 20.61
C TYR A 218 6.78 6.93 20.69
N LEU A 219 5.92 6.09 21.24
CA LEU A 219 4.50 6.33 21.50
C LEU A 219 4.26 6.26 23.00
N TYR A 220 3.54 7.22 23.58
CA TYR A 220 3.04 7.10 24.95
C TYR A 220 1.53 6.86 24.97
N ARG A 221 1.03 6.10 25.94
CA ARG A 221 -0.40 5.81 26.05
C ARG A 221 -1.18 6.99 26.61
N LYS A 222 -0.67 7.58 27.69
CA LYS A 222 -1.35 8.66 28.41
C LYS A 222 -0.33 9.66 28.96
N ARG A 223 -0.65 10.94 28.85
CA ARG A 223 0.02 12.01 29.57
C ARG A 223 -0.70 12.27 30.88
N ASN A 224 0.04 12.22 31.99
CA ASN A 224 -0.45 12.52 33.32
C ASN A 224 0.38 13.66 33.91
N GLY A 225 -0.13 14.90 33.80
CA GLY A 225 0.64 16.11 34.07
C GLY A 225 1.90 16.17 33.21
N ASN A 226 3.06 16.12 33.87
CA ASN A 226 4.38 16.16 33.24
C ASN A 226 4.97 14.79 32.88
N LYS A 227 4.24 13.69 33.15
CA LYS A 227 4.70 12.32 32.89
C LYS A 227 4.01 11.73 31.67
N LEU A 228 4.79 11.20 30.74
CA LEU A 228 4.35 10.38 29.62
C LEU A 228 4.39 8.91 30.06
N GLU A 229 3.24 8.27 30.15
CA GLU A 229 3.08 6.94 30.72
C GLU A 229 3.02 5.85 29.64
N ARG A 230 3.59 4.68 29.97
CA ARG A 230 3.54 3.45 29.18
C ARG A 230 4.05 3.65 27.75
N ILE A 231 5.33 3.95 27.65
CA ILE A 231 6.00 4.21 26.39
C ILE A 231 6.26 2.90 25.65
N THR A 232 5.99 2.89 24.36
CA THR A 232 6.35 1.81 23.45
C THR A 232 7.11 2.38 22.25
N LEU A 233 7.75 1.53 21.46
CA LEU A 233 8.17 1.95 20.13
C LEU A 233 6.92 2.15 19.27
N PHE A 234 6.97 3.14 18.39
CA PHE A 234 5.88 3.36 17.43
C PHE A 234 5.87 2.26 16.35
N SER A 235 7.05 1.84 15.90
CA SER A 235 7.22 0.78 14.89
C SER A 235 6.86 -0.61 15.39
N ASP A 236 7.07 -0.87 16.67
CA ASP A 236 6.77 -2.15 17.30
C ASP A 236 6.36 -1.94 18.77
N PRO A 237 5.05 -1.84 19.06
CA PRO A 237 4.57 -1.65 20.43
C PRO A 237 4.90 -2.81 21.39
N LEU A 238 5.26 -3.98 20.86
CA LEU A 238 5.52 -5.19 21.61
C LEU A 238 7.01 -5.47 21.81
N ALA A 239 7.89 -4.85 21.03
CA ALA A 239 9.33 -4.94 21.20
C ALA A 239 9.80 -4.35 22.53
N ASP A 240 10.60 -5.13 23.24
CA ASP A 240 11.37 -4.62 24.36
C ASP A 240 12.49 -3.72 23.84
N PHE A 241 12.64 -2.56 24.46
CA PHE A 241 13.69 -1.61 24.15
C PHE A 241 14.17 -0.93 25.42
N THR A 242 15.40 -0.42 25.36
CA THR A 242 15.93 0.48 26.39
C THR A 242 16.58 1.66 25.69
N LYS A 243 16.09 2.87 25.96
CA LYS A 243 16.70 4.11 25.47
C LYS A 243 17.06 4.99 26.65
N THR A 244 18.34 5.35 26.73
CA THR A 244 18.80 6.39 27.63
C THR A 244 18.42 7.76 27.08
N VAL A 245 17.68 8.53 27.86
CA VAL A 245 17.33 9.93 27.62
C VAL A 245 18.24 10.79 28.49
N PRO A 246 19.19 11.53 27.90
CA PRO A 246 20.05 12.44 28.66
C PRO A 246 19.24 13.52 29.40
N ALA A 247 19.83 14.07 30.46
CA ALA A 247 19.25 15.20 31.18
C ALA A 247 19.03 16.40 30.24
N ASN A 248 17.91 17.11 30.41
CA ASN A 248 17.54 18.31 29.63
C ASN A 248 17.52 18.11 28.10
N SER A 249 17.22 16.90 27.63
CA SER A 249 17.06 16.59 26.20
C SER A 249 15.75 17.16 25.68
N ASP A 250 15.77 17.66 24.44
CA ASP A 250 14.56 18.06 23.73
C ASP A 250 13.72 16.83 23.35
N ILE A 251 12.43 16.89 23.63
CA ILE A 251 11.44 15.86 23.32
C ILE A 251 10.48 16.47 22.33
N VAL A 252 10.50 16.00 21.09
CA VAL A 252 9.75 16.60 19.98
C VAL A 252 8.46 15.81 19.78
N LEU A 253 7.30 16.46 19.87
CA LEU A 253 6.03 15.88 19.46
C LEU A 253 5.94 15.84 17.94
N LEU A 254 5.67 14.67 17.35
CA LEU A 254 5.45 14.54 15.90
C LEU A 254 4.01 14.93 15.52
N LYS A 255 3.73 14.99 14.21
CA LYS A 255 2.39 15.36 13.71
C LYS A 255 1.32 14.43 14.29
N TYR A 256 0.39 15.02 15.02
CA TYR A 256 -0.71 14.33 15.70
C TYR A 256 -2.04 15.03 15.40
N LEU A 257 -3.10 14.24 15.28
CA LEU A 257 -4.46 14.70 15.01
C LEU A 257 -5.44 14.09 16.02
N GLU A 258 -6.36 14.93 16.48
CA GLU A 258 -7.60 14.50 17.11
C GLU A 258 -8.77 14.88 16.21
N LEU A 259 -9.58 13.91 15.80
CA LEU A 259 -10.72 14.08 14.90
C LEU A 259 -11.99 13.63 15.60
N HIS A 260 -12.94 14.53 15.76
CA HIS A 260 -14.26 14.24 16.31
C HIS A 260 -15.23 14.13 15.15
N SER A 261 -15.88 12.97 15.02
CA SER A 261 -16.93 12.74 14.04
C SER A 261 -18.23 12.50 14.78
N THR A 262 -19.22 13.34 14.54
CA THR A 262 -20.54 13.22 15.15
C THR A 262 -21.58 12.85 14.11
N GLY A 263 -22.11 11.63 14.16
CA GLY A 263 -23.27 11.21 13.39
C GLY A 263 -24.57 11.62 14.05
N THR A 264 -25.51 12.16 13.27
CA THR A 264 -26.87 12.49 13.72
C THR A 264 -27.91 11.88 12.79
N LEU A 265 -28.98 11.37 13.40
CA LEU A 265 -30.09 10.72 12.70
C LEU A 265 -31.42 11.21 13.27
N GLY A 266 -32.37 11.52 12.37
CA GLY A 266 -33.74 11.88 12.71
C GLY A 266 -33.95 13.33 13.17
N GLY A 267 -35.19 13.65 13.56
CA GLY A 267 -35.60 14.95 14.09
C GLY A 267 -36.71 14.79 15.14
N GLY A 268 -36.91 15.81 15.99
CA GLY A 268 -37.92 15.76 17.07
C GLY A 268 -37.64 14.70 18.13
N LEU A 269 -38.66 13.92 18.53
CA LEU A 269 -38.56 12.90 19.58
C LEU A 269 -37.67 11.68 19.22
N MET A 270 -37.22 11.56 17.97
CA MET A 270 -36.35 10.48 17.48
C MET A 270 -34.93 10.96 17.11
N TYR A 271 -34.54 12.16 17.58
CA TYR A 271 -33.20 12.69 17.40
C TYR A 271 -32.17 11.83 18.14
N THR A 272 -31.22 11.26 17.40
CA THR A 272 -30.11 10.49 17.97
C THR A 272 -28.78 11.06 17.50
N ARG A 273 -27.86 11.30 18.44
CA ARG A 273 -26.51 11.83 18.20
C ARG A 273 -25.47 10.90 18.81
N ARG A 274 -24.43 10.57 18.04
CA ARG A 274 -23.26 9.81 18.52
C ARG A 274 -21.98 10.47 18.04
N GLU A 275 -21.04 10.65 18.96
CA GLU A 275 -19.70 11.17 18.69
C GLU A 275 -18.69 10.03 18.82
N VAL A 276 -17.77 9.98 17.86
CA VAL A 276 -16.60 9.10 17.85
C VAL A 276 -15.36 9.97 17.72
N ILE A 277 -14.40 9.76 18.62
CA ILE A 277 -13.17 10.56 18.69
C ILE A 277 -11.99 9.68 18.29
N TYR A 278 -11.38 10.04 17.17
CA TYR A 278 -10.17 9.41 16.66
C TYR A 278 -8.96 10.22 17.10
N ARG A 279 -7.94 9.52 17.62
CA ARG A 279 -6.74 10.11 18.20
C ARG A 279 -5.53 9.36 17.72
N GLY A 280 -4.61 10.04 17.07
CA GLY A 280 -3.39 9.37 16.64
C GLY A 280 -2.44 10.24 15.83
N PRO A 281 -1.27 9.68 15.52
CA PRO A 281 -0.31 10.36 14.68
C PRO A 281 -0.80 10.42 13.23
N ILE A 282 -0.63 11.56 12.57
CA ILE A 282 -0.88 11.72 11.12
C ILE A 282 0.15 10.90 10.31
N ALA A 283 1.24 10.53 10.97
CA ALA A 283 2.32 9.69 10.48
C ALA A 283 1.91 8.40 9.79
N ALA A 284 0.77 7.84 10.17
CA ALA A 284 0.24 6.61 9.62
C ALA A 284 -0.48 6.84 8.25
N THR A 285 -0.58 8.09 7.79
CA THR A 285 -1.27 8.48 6.55
C THR A 285 -0.43 9.40 5.65
N SER A 286 0.58 10.07 6.20
CA SER A 286 1.62 10.74 5.43
C SER A 286 2.99 10.34 5.96
N SER A 287 3.76 9.75 5.07
CA SER A 287 5.19 9.47 5.17
C SER A 287 6.07 10.61 5.67
N ASP A 288 5.71 11.85 5.34
CA ASP A 288 6.47 13.01 5.75
C ASP A 288 6.01 13.51 7.13
N GLN A 289 6.82 13.20 8.14
CA GLN A 289 6.68 13.69 9.51
C GLN A 289 6.97 15.20 9.63
N GLY A 290 7.10 15.93 8.52
CA GLY A 290 7.73 17.25 8.47
C GLY A 290 9.26 17.17 8.47
N GLU A 291 9.81 16.03 8.01
CA GLU A 291 11.22 15.73 7.83
C GLU A 291 11.28 14.92 6.52
N GLY A 292 11.20 15.63 5.38
CA GLY A 292 11.10 15.15 4.00
C GLY A 292 11.26 13.64 3.74
N GLY A 293 10.21 13.03 3.19
CA GLY A 293 10.30 11.83 2.35
C GLY A 293 9.72 10.53 2.93
N ALA A 294 8.63 10.06 2.32
CA ALA A 294 8.44 8.65 1.96
C ALA A 294 7.28 8.56 0.94
N SER A 295 7.32 7.66 -0.02
CA SER A 295 6.20 7.40 -0.94
C SER A 295 5.14 6.52 -0.25
N GLN A 296 3.88 6.55 -0.71
CA GLN A 296 2.84 5.61 -0.26
C GLN A 296 3.23 4.16 -0.64
N PRO A 297 2.75 3.12 0.06
CA PRO A 297 3.08 1.72 -0.26
C PRO A 297 2.42 1.23 -1.57
N GLU A 298 1.31 1.84 -1.97
CA GLU A 298 0.62 1.60 -3.24
C GLU A 298 0.58 2.92 -4.02
N ASN A 299 1.07 2.89 -5.26
CA ASN A 299 0.98 4.05 -6.15
C ASN A 299 0.58 3.61 -7.56
N SER A 300 -0.42 4.29 -8.11
CA SER A 300 -0.66 4.32 -9.56
C SER A 300 0.38 5.22 -10.22
N VAL A 301 0.94 4.80 -11.34
CA VAL A 301 1.82 5.63 -12.16
C VAL A 301 0.98 6.60 -12.96
N ASP A 302 1.34 7.88 -12.91
CA ASP A 302 0.76 8.88 -13.80
C ASP A 302 1.17 8.58 -15.25
N LEU A 303 0.23 8.08 -16.05
CA LEU A 303 0.46 7.75 -17.45
C LEU A 303 0.87 8.97 -18.29
N SER A 304 0.46 10.18 -17.90
CA SER A 304 0.87 11.40 -18.60
C SER A 304 2.36 11.71 -18.43
N MET A 305 2.96 11.30 -17.31
CA MET A 305 4.40 11.39 -17.10
C MET A 305 5.16 10.44 -18.05
N LEU A 306 4.63 9.25 -18.30
CA LEU A 306 5.22 8.31 -19.26
C LEU A 306 5.04 8.82 -20.70
N ALA A 307 3.88 9.35 -21.06
CA ALA A 307 3.67 9.94 -22.39
C ALA A 307 4.53 11.20 -22.63
N ALA A 308 4.74 12.01 -21.60
CA ALA A 308 5.60 13.19 -21.67
C ALA A 308 7.09 12.85 -21.51
N ALA A 309 7.43 11.58 -21.26
CA ALA A 309 8.82 11.15 -21.14
C ALA A 309 9.54 11.48 -22.45
N SER A 310 10.65 12.20 -22.32
CA SER A 310 11.51 12.59 -23.43
C SER A 310 12.97 12.50 -22.98
N GLY A 311 13.87 12.16 -23.91
CA GLY A 311 15.27 11.83 -23.59
C GLY A 311 15.50 10.33 -23.46
N HIS A 312 16.58 9.92 -22.80
CA HIS A 312 17.08 8.54 -22.86
C HIS A 312 16.21 7.48 -22.14
N THR A 313 15.04 7.80 -21.55
CA THR A 313 14.16 6.85 -20.81
C THR A 313 13.15 6.11 -21.67
N ASN A 314 13.13 6.38 -22.98
CA ASN A 314 12.23 5.74 -23.91
C ASN A 314 12.88 5.40 -25.25
N THR A 315 12.26 4.47 -25.95
CA THR A 315 12.38 4.26 -27.40
C THR A 315 10.96 4.32 -27.95
N GLY A 316 10.79 4.87 -29.15
CA GLY A 316 9.46 5.18 -29.68
C GLY A 316 8.82 6.43 -29.06
N GLU A 317 7.56 6.70 -29.44
CA GLU A 317 6.74 7.78 -28.92
C GLU A 317 5.47 7.21 -28.29
N PHE A 318 5.12 7.72 -27.10
CA PHE A 318 3.91 7.35 -26.38
C PHE A 318 2.98 8.57 -26.26
N GLU A 319 1.68 8.33 -26.17
CA GLU A 319 0.70 9.37 -25.93
C GLU A 319 -0.41 8.88 -25.01
N THR A 320 -1.12 9.80 -24.35
CA THR A 320 -2.30 9.46 -23.58
C THR A 320 -3.56 9.66 -24.42
N VAL A 321 -4.45 8.67 -24.38
CA VAL A 321 -5.71 8.66 -25.14
C VAL A 321 -6.87 8.36 -24.22
N ASN A 322 -8.02 8.98 -24.48
CA ASN A 322 -9.24 8.71 -23.74
C ASN A 322 -10.01 7.58 -24.43
N LEU A 323 -10.20 6.46 -23.73
CA LEU A 323 -10.92 5.28 -24.21
C LEU A 323 -12.11 5.03 -23.27
N GLY A 324 -13.33 5.21 -23.77
CA GLY A 324 -14.54 4.88 -22.99
C GLY A 324 -14.73 5.67 -21.69
N GLY A 325 -14.08 6.84 -21.55
CA GLY A 325 -14.17 7.69 -20.35
C GLY A 325 -12.91 7.69 -19.47
N ASP A 326 -12.01 6.73 -19.67
CA ASP A 326 -10.76 6.58 -18.90
C ASP A 326 -9.52 6.77 -19.79
N GLN A 327 -8.43 7.26 -19.19
CA GLN A 327 -7.18 7.56 -19.90
C GLN A 327 -6.29 6.31 -19.97
N ALA A 328 -5.82 5.96 -21.16
CA ALA A 328 -4.84 4.90 -21.38
C ALA A 328 -3.57 5.46 -22.03
N LEU A 329 -2.44 4.75 -21.87
CA LEU A 329 -1.19 5.02 -22.55
C LEU A 329 -1.14 4.23 -23.87
N HIS A 330 -0.97 4.92 -24.98
CA HIS A 330 -0.92 4.36 -26.33
C HIS A 330 0.48 4.47 -26.93
N VAL A 331 0.93 3.43 -27.62
CA VAL A 331 2.15 3.47 -28.43
C VAL A 331 1.85 4.22 -29.72
N LYS A 332 2.26 5.49 -29.79
CA LYS A 332 2.02 6.34 -30.95
C LYS A 332 2.91 5.97 -32.13
N LYS A 333 4.18 5.65 -31.84
CA LYS A 333 5.19 5.40 -32.85
C LYS A 333 6.29 4.51 -32.28
N THR A 334 6.81 3.63 -33.12
CA THR A 334 7.97 2.80 -32.81
C THR A 334 9.23 3.40 -33.41
N THR A 335 10.39 2.99 -32.91
CA THR A 335 11.66 3.23 -33.60
C THR A 335 11.92 2.10 -34.59
N SER A 336 12.42 2.46 -35.77
CA SER A 336 13.08 1.53 -36.68
C SER A 336 14.56 1.53 -36.30
N GLY A 337 15.11 0.40 -35.84
CA GLY A 337 16.52 0.32 -35.44
C GLY A 337 17.44 0.90 -36.53
N SER A 338 18.40 1.75 -36.14
CA SER A 338 19.43 2.18 -37.09
C SER A 338 20.27 0.94 -37.43
N GLY A 339 20.39 0.57 -38.71
CA GLY A 339 21.14 -0.60 -39.19
C GLY A 339 22.67 -0.55 -38.95
N SER A 340 23.13 0.00 -37.83
CA SER A 340 24.53 0.10 -37.41
C SER A 340 24.75 -0.32 -35.95
N GLY A 341 23.76 -0.95 -35.31
CA GLY A 341 23.87 -1.66 -34.03
C GLY A 341 22.68 -2.62 -33.90
N ASN A 342 22.83 -3.74 -33.21
CA ASN A 342 21.83 -4.82 -33.09
C ASN A 342 20.61 -4.40 -32.24
N GLN A 343 19.94 -3.30 -32.59
CA GLN A 343 18.67 -2.89 -31.99
C GLN A 343 17.51 -3.69 -32.61
N PRO A 344 16.45 -3.99 -31.85
CA PRO A 344 15.23 -4.60 -32.39
C PRO A 344 14.72 -3.82 -33.61
N SER A 345 14.24 -4.54 -34.63
CA SER A 345 13.77 -3.93 -35.88
C SER A 345 12.58 -2.99 -35.65
N VAL A 346 11.72 -3.28 -34.66
CA VAL A 346 10.61 -2.43 -34.24
C VAL A 346 10.39 -2.51 -32.72
N GLU A 347 10.54 -1.39 -32.01
CA GLU A 347 10.31 -1.34 -30.55
C GLU A 347 9.70 -0.02 -30.06
N ALA A 348 9.02 -0.11 -28.91
CA ALA A 348 8.62 1.01 -28.07
C ALA A 348 8.68 0.60 -26.59
N TYR A 349 9.43 1.32 -25.76
CA TYR A 349 9.43 1.16 -24.30
C TYR A 349 9.54 2.52 -23.64
N VAL A 350 8.99 2.64 -22.43
CA VAL A 350 9.10 3.84 -21.62
C VAL A 350 9.15 3.48 -20.15
N MET A 351 10.05 4.13 -19.42
CA MET A 351 10.34 3.84 -18.02
C MET A 351 10.15 5.09 -17.16
N LEU A 352 10.09 4.88 -15.84
CA LEU A 352 10.05 5.97 -14.86
C LEU A 352 11.31 6.85 -14.92
N PRO A 353 11.24 8.11 -14.45
CA PRO A 353 12.42 8.97 -14.39
C PRO A 353 13.52 8.36 -13.48
N PRO A 354 14.80 8.45 -13.88
CA PRO A 354 15.92 8.02 -13.05
C PRO A 354 16.19 9.02 -11.92
N GLY A 355 17.17 8.70 -11.09
CA GLY A 355 17.73 9.59 -10.07
C GLY A 355 16.81 9.81 -8.87
N SER A 356 17.01 10.92 -8.17
CA SER A 356 16.36 11.18 -6.88
C SER A 356 14.86 11.47 -7.00
N THR A 357 14.36 11.63 -8.23
CA THR A 357 12.93 11.77 -8.54
C THR A 357 12.23 10.43 -8.77
N ASN A 358 12.97 9.31 -8.81
CA ASN A 358 12.37 8.00 -8.94
C ASN A 358 11.59 7.64 -7.65
N PRO A 359 10.30 7.28 -7.74
CA PRO A 359 9.47 7.06 -6.56
C PRO A 359 9.84 5.82 -5.74
N ILE A 360 10.70 4.95 -6.28
CA ILE A 360 11.11 3.66 -5.69
C ILE A 360 12.45 3.76 -4.95
N TYR A 361 13.24 4.82 -5.19
CA TYR A 361 14.57 5.01 -4.61
C TYR A 361 14.59 4.85 -3.08
N GLN A 362 13.63 5.47 -2.39
CA GLN A 362 13.57 5.46 -0.92
C GLN A 362 13.29 4.06 -0.35
N SER A 363 12.55 3.21 -1.08
CA SER A 363 12.30 1.83 -0.66
C SER A 363 13.54 0.96 -0.80
N TRP A 364 14.34 1.18 -1.85
CA TRP A 364 15.63 0.53 -2.00
C TRP A 364 16.61 0.92 -0.88
N GLU A 365 16.68 2.23 -0.55
CA GLU A 365 17.53 2.73 0.55
C GLU A 365 17.08 2.15 1.90
N GLY A 366 15.77 2.17 2.18
CA GLY A 366 15.20 1.69 3.44
C GLY A 366 15.32 0.18 3.68
N ALA A 367 15.48 -0.61 2.62
CA ALA A 367 15.66 -2.07 2.70
C ALA A 367 17.14 -2.50 2.64
N GLY A 368 18.08 -1.59 2.92
CA GLY A 368 19.51 -1.90 3.01
C GLY A 368 20.14 -2.23 1.65
N SER A 369 19.78 -1.48 0.62
CA SER A 369 20.19 -1.70 -0.78
C SER A 369 19.64 -3.00 -1.40
N TYR A 370 18.50 -3.48 -0.93
CA TYR A 370 17.69 -4.52 -1.58
C TYR A 370 16.40 -3.88 -2.07
N LEU A 371 15.87 -4.32 -3.21
CA LEU A 371 14.61 -3.77 -3.72
C LEU A 371 13.59 -4.85 -4.03
N SER A 372 12.45 -4.83 -3.34
CA SER A 372 11.34 -5.75 -3.59
C SER A 372 10.05 -4.98 -3.86
N TYR A 373 9.36 -5.34 -4.93
CA TYR A 373 8.10 -4.71 -5.33
C TYR A 373 7.22 -5.67 -6.13
N ASP A 374 5.93 -5.35 -6.13
CA ASP A 374 4.95 -5.92 -7.04
C ASP A 374 4.63 -4.83 -8.09
N LEU A 375 4.53 -5.19 -9.36
CA LEU A 375 4.25 -4.30 -10.49
C LEU A 375 3.17 -4.92 -11.35
N GLN A 376 2.11 -4.18 -11.67
CA GLN A 376 1.02 -4.65 -12.52
C GLN A 376 0.68 -3.64 -13.63
N VAL A 377 0.18 -4.16 -14.75
CA VAL A 377 -0.33 -3.36 -15.87
C VAL A 377 -1.48 -4.09 -16.54
N LYS A 378 -2.45 -3.35 -17.07
CA LYS A 378 -3.47 -3.87 -17.99
C LYS A 378 -3.06 -3.59 -19.43
N VAL A 379 -3.21 -4.59 -20.28
CA VAL A 379 -2.79 -4.55 -21.69
C VAL A 379 -3.99 -4.79 -22.59
N ALA A 380 -4.13 -3.97 -23.63
CA ALA A 380 -5.07 -4.21 -24.72
C ALA A 380 -4.36 -4.03 -26.07
N THR A 381 -4.83 -4.74 -27.10
CA THR A 381 -4.31 -4.61 -28.46
C THR A 381 -5.45 -4.45 -29.48
N GLY A 382 -5.16 -3.74 -30.58
CA GLY A 382 -6.10 -3.51 -31.67
C GLY A 382 -6.29 -2.03 -32.01
N VAL A 383 -7.38 -1.71 -32.68
CA VAL A 383 -7.78 -0.36 -33.03
C VAL A 383 -9.06 -0.04 -32.28
N TRP A 384 -9.05 1.04 -31.50
CA TRP A 384 -10.21 1.48 -30.75
C TRP A 384 -11.28 2.06 -31.69
N ASN A 385 -12.50 1.51 -31.65
CA ASN A 385 -13.61 1.98 -32.49
C ASN A 385 -14.60 2.91 -31.76
N GLY A 386 -14.37 3.22 -30.47
CA GLY A 386 -15.28 3.97 -29.61
C GLY A 386 -15.94 3.13 -28.52
N ASN A 387 -16.03 1.80 -28.67
CA ASN A 387 -16.66 0.89 -27.72
C ASN A 387 -15.80 -0.32 -27.33
N TYR A 388 -15.06 -0.89 -28.28
CA TYR A 388 -14.20 -2.07 -28.07
C TYR A 388 -13.02 -2.05 -29.05
N PHE A 389 -12.02 -2.90 -28.82
CA PHE A 389 -10.89 -3.03 -29.74
C PHE A 389 -11.22 -3.96 -30.91
N GLN A 390 -11.03 -3.46 -32.14
CA GLN A 390 -11.13 -4.21 -33.40
C GLN A 390 -9.75 -4.43 -34.02
N ASP A 391 -9.67 -5.19 -35.12
CA ASP A 391 -8.44 -5.38 -35.89
C ASP A 391 -7.22 -5.80 -35.04
N LYS A 392 -7.49 -6.65 -34.05
CA LYS A 392 -6.51 -7.19 -33.11
C LYS A 392 -5.40 -7.90 -33.88
N PRO A 393 -4.13 -7.55 -33.63
CA PRO A 393 -3.02 -8.12 -34.37
C PRO A 393 -2.81 -9.59 -34.03
N SER A 394 -2.40 -10.39 -35.01
CA SER A 394 -2.05 -11.80 -34.82
C SER A 394 -0.70 -11.97 -34.12
N THR A 395 0.19 -10.99 -34.22
CA THR A 395 1.47 -10.93 -33.52
C THR A 395 1.52 -9.75 -32.57
N TYR A 396 2.13 -9.97 -31.41
CA TYR A 396 2.27 -8.97 -30.37
C TYR A 396 3.37 -9.38 -29.41
N CYS A 397 4.01 -8.40 -28.79
CA CYS A 397 4.83 -8.59 -27.60
C CYS A 397 4.63 -7.37 -26.72
N ALA A 398 3.88 -7.46 -25.63
CA ALA A 398 3.54 -6.31 -24.79
C ALA A 398 3.46 -6.66 -23.31
N GLY A 399 3.99 -5.77 -22.46
CA GLY A 399 3.95 -5.95 -21.00
C GLY A 399 4.80 -4.96 -20.22
N VAL A 400 5.38 -5.42 -19.12
CA VAL A 400 6.13 -4.59 -18.17
C VAL A 400 7.63 -4.79 -18.29
N THR A 401 8.40 -3.73 -18.01
CA THR A 401 9.85 -3.79 -17.81
C THR A 401 10.18 -3.59 -16.35
N PHE A 402 11.18 -4.31 -15.85
CA PHE A 402 11.66 -4.20 -14.46
C PHE A 402 13.18 -4.44 -14.38
N ARG A 403 13.82 -3.98 -13.29
CA ARG A 403 15.29 -3.95 -13.13
C ARG A 403 16.00 -3.19 -14.25
N ALA A 404 15.40 -2.11 -14.72
CA ALA A 404 15.95 -1.33 -15.83
C ALA A 404 17.15 -0.46 -15.42
N SER A 405 18.29 -0.65 -16.07
CA SER A 405 19.56 0.05 -15.82
C SER A 405 19.59 1.48 -16.42
N PRO A 406 20.41 2.40 -15.87
CA PRO A 406 20.57 3.76 -16.39
C PRO A 406 20.95 3.86 -17.88
N LEU A 407 20.67 5.06 -18.39
CA LEU A 407 20.37 5.31 -19.79
C LEU A 407 21.61 5.73 -20.58
N SER A 408 22.19 4.77 -21.28
CA SER A 408 22.82 5.00 -22.57
C SER A 408 22.01 4.21 -23.62
N ASN A 409 22.36 4.25 -24.91
CA ASN A 409 21.69 3.48 -25.99
C ASN A 409 21.77 1.93 -25.83
N GLN A 410 21.92 1.43 -24.60
CA GLN A 410 22.27 0.07 -24.18
C GLN A 410 21.49 -0.38 -22.94
N SER A 411 20.32 0.21 -22.64
CA SER A 411 19.54 -0.11 -21.44
C SER A 411 19.26 -1.61 -21.34
N THR A 412 19.72 -2.21 -20.23
CA THR A 412 19.41 -3.59 -19.85
C THR A 412 18.23 -3.61 -18.91
N PHE A 413 17.36 -4.61 -19.07
CA PHE A 413 16.19 -4.82 -18.21
C PHE A 413 15.65 -6.23 -18.40
N TYR A 414 14.79 -6.66 -17.46
CA TYR A 414 13.91 -7.80 -17.68
C TYR A 414 12.56 -7.32 -18.23
N GLY A 415 11.97 -8.12 -19.10
CA GLY A 415 10.61 -7.93 -19.58
C GLY A 415 9.72 -9.11 -19.22
N LEU A 416 8.48 -8.84 -18.83
CA LEU A 416 7.40 -9.83 -18.75
C LEU A 416 6.32 -9.41 -19.74
N SER A 417 6.14 -10.20 -20.79
CA SER A 417 5.27 -9.84 -21.91
C SER A 417 4.29 -10.96 -22.27
N LEU A 418 3.09 -10.58 -22.69
CA LEU A 418 2.27 -11.41 -23.57
C LEU A 418 2.90 -11.39 -24.95
N MET A 419 3.18 -12.55 -25.52
CA MET A 419 3.89 -12.68 -26.78
C MET A 419 3.21 -13.69 -27.70
N ARG A 420 3.19 -13.36 -28.99
CA ARG A 420 2.88 -14.28 -30.08
C ARG A 420 3.61 -13.82 -31.33
N THR A 421 4.37 -14.73 -31.93
CA THR A 421 5.14 -14.52 -33.17
C THR A 421 4.49 -15.27 -34.32
N ILE A 422 4.92 -15.04 -35.57
CA ILE A 422 4.51 -15.84 -36.74
C ILE A 422 5.63 -16.73 -37.25
N SER A 423 5.24 -17.72 -38.06
CA SER A 423 6.15 -18.77 -38.48
C SER A 423 7.08 -18.39 -39.62
N GLY A 424 8.34 -18.83 -39.53
CA GLY A 424 9.25 -18.91 -40.66
C GLY A 424 9.75 -17.56 -41.15
N HIS A 425 10.42 -16.81 -40.26
CA HIS A 425 11.31 -15.62 -40.41
C HIS A 425 10.95 -14.55 -39.36
N GLY A 426 10.73 -14.92 -38.08
CA GLY A 426 10.05 -14.11 -37.05
C GLY A 426 10.45 -12.63 -37.07
N HIS A 427 11.73 -12.28 -36.93
CA HIS A 427 12.14 -10.88 -36.90
C HIS A 427 11.97 -10.09 -38.22
N GLU A 428 11.99 -10.78 -39.37
CA GLU A 428 11.82 -10.16 -40.71
C GLU A 428 10.34 -9.93 -41.05
N SER A 429 9.43 -10.55 -40.29
CA SER A 429 8.01 -10.63 -40.62
C SER A 429 7.08 -10.06 -39.57
N ASP A 430 7.44 -10.12 -38.28
CA ASP A 430 6.67 -9.49 -37.19
C ASP A 430 7.46 -8.48 -36.36
N GLY A 431 8.76 -8.33 -36.65
CA GLY A 431 9.64 -7.37 -35.96
C GLY A 431 10.01 -7.75 -34.53
N ILE A 432 9.73 -8.99 -34.09
CA ILE A 432 10.12 -9.55 -32.79
C ILE A 432 11.35 -10.44 -33.02
N GLN A 433 12.39 -10.29 -32.20
CA GLN A 433 13.61 -11.07 -32.38
C GLN A 433 13.38 -12.57 -32.18
N ASP A 434 13.93 -13.38 -33.08
CA ASP A 434 13.78 -14.86 -33.06
C ASP A 434 14.39 -15.47 -31.78
N THR A 435 15.39 -14.81 -31.20
CA THR A 435 16.00 -15.17 -29.92
C THR A 435 15.06 -15.03 -28.71
N MET A 436 13.90 -14.38 -28.88
CA MET A 436 12.82 -14.34 -27.88
C MET A 436 11.86 -15.53 -27.99
N LEU A 437 11.93 -16.32 -29.06
CA LEU A 437 11.12 -17.51 -29.22
C LEU A 437 11.81 -18.70 -28.50
N PRO A 438 11.13 -19.37 -27.56
CA PRO A 438 11.75 -20.50 -26.85
C PRO A 438 12.11 -21.67 -27.76
N ARG A 439 11.24 -21.97 -28.72
CA ARG A 439 11.39 -23.04 -29.70
C ARG A 439 10.66 -22.71 -31.00
N ASP A 440 11.26 -23.08 -32.12
CA ASP A 440 10.71 -22.84 -33.46
C ASP A 440 9.30 -23.44 -33.64
N ASP A 441 8.97 -24.56 -32.98
CA ASP A 441 7.65 -25.18 -33.06
C ASP A 441 6.55 -24.47 -32.24
N TYR A 442 6.90 -23.39 -31.54
CA TYR A 442 5.95 -22.55 -30.79
C TYR A 442 5.60 -21.24 -31.49
N GLU A 443 6.07 -21.05 -32.72
CA GLU A 443 5.57 -20.00 -33.61
C GLU A 443 4.02 -20.04 -33.68
N ASN A 444 3.41 -18.86 -33.80
CA ASN A 444 1.96 -18.67 -33.87
C ASN A 444 1.18 -19.13 -32.62
N ARG A 445 1.85 -19.35 -31.49
CA ARG A 445 1.21 -19.66 -30.20
C ARG A 445 1.34 -18.50 -29.22
N ALA A 446 0.25 -18.17 -28.55
CA ALA A 446 0.21 -17.18 -27.49
C ALA A 446 0.94 -17.70 -26.23
N MET A 447 1.75 -16.85 -25.62
CA MET A 447 2.54 -17.20 -24.45
C MET A 447 2.78 -15.99 -23.53
N ILE A 448 3.04 -16.28 -22.26
CA ILE A 448 3.66 -15.33 -21.33
C ILE A 448 5.15 -15.64 -21.32
N VAL A 449 5.99 -14.65 -21.60
CA VAL A 449 7.45 -14.81 -21.68
C VAL A 449 8.12 -13.86 -20.70
N LEU A 450 8.99 -14.42 -19.87
CA LEU A 450 10.01 -13.68 -19.14
C LEU A 450 11.26 -13.64 -20.01
N TRP A 451 11.79 -12.46 -20.27
CA TRP A 451 12.93 -12.25 -21.17
C TRP A 451 13.86 -11.16 -20.64
N THR A 452 15.04 -11.02 -21.25
CA THR A 452 16.04 -10.01 -20.90
C THR A 452 16.49 -9.25 -22.13
N ARG A 453 16.76 -7.96 -21.93
CA ARG A 453 17.53 -7.14 -22.86
C ARG A 453 18.98 -7.05 -22.40
N ASN A 454 19.92 -7.44 -23.26
CA ASN A 454 21.35 -7.49 -22.95
C ASN A 454 22.12 -6.21 -23.32
N GLY A 455 21.43 -5.16 -23.78
CA GLY A 455 22.03 -3.88 -24.19
C GLY A 455 22.72 -3.98 -25.56
N ASN A 456 23.30 -2.89 -26.07
CA ASN A 456 23.86 -2.84 -27.44
C ASN A 456 25.32 -3.37 -27.50
N GLN A 457 25.53 -4.63 -27.15
CA GLN A 457 26.80 -5.34 -27.36
C GLN A 457 26.73 -6.17 -28.65
N ALA A 458 27.85 -6.78 -29.07
CA ALA A 458 27.89 -7.65 -30.26
C ALA A 458 26.89 -8.83 -30.23
N ASN A 459 26.38 -9.17 -29.03
CA ASN A 459 25.31 -10.14 -28.75
C ASN A 459 24.13 -9.45 -27.99
N GLY A 460 23.74 -8.26 -28.43
CA GLY A 460 22.79 -7.38 -27.74
C GLY A 460 21.31 -7.74 -27.84
N ASP A 461 21.01 -8.91 -28.38
CA ASP A 461 19.65 -9.33 -28.69
C ASP A 461 18.82 -9.57 -27.43
N ASP A 462 17.50 -9.58 -27.62
CA ASP A 462 16.55 -9.92 -26.58
C ASP A 462 16.43 -11.44 -26.50
N HIS A 463 16.61 -12.00 -25.29
CA HIS A 463 16.56 -13.45 -25.09
C HIS A 463 15.45 -13.85 -24.14
N TRP A 464 14.68 -14.88 -24.50
CA TRP A 464 13.76 -15.52 -23.57
C TRP A 464 14.54 -16.13 -22.40
N LEU A 465 13.90 -16.21 -21.23
CA LEU A 465 14.44 -16.82 -20.00
C LEU A 465 13.56 -17.96 -19.51
N ALA A 466 12.24 -17.72 -19.45
CA ALA A 466 11.22 -18.68 -19.08
C ALA A 466 9.91 -18.34 -19.80
N TYR A 467 9.06 -19.34 -20.03
CA TYR A 467 7.78 -19.15 -20.74
C TYR A 467 6.65 -19.99 -20.15
N LYS A 468 5.41 -19.55 -20.37
CA LYS A 468 4.18 -20.35 -20.25
C LYS A 468 3.40 -20.22 -21.56
N LEU A 469 3.10 -21.36 -22.17
CA LEU A 469 2.15 -21.41 -23.29
C LEU A 469 0.74 -21.16 -22.76
N LEU A 470 -0.02 -20.37 -23.50
CA LEU A 470 -1.42 -20.10 -23.22
C LEU A 470 -2.29 -21.11 -23.98
N ASP A 471 -3.33 -21.60 -23.32
CA ASP A 471 -4.28 -22.53 -23.92
C ASP A 471 -5.33 -21.79 -24.77
N GLU A 472 -5.16 -21.87 -26.08
CA GLU A 472 -6.05 -21.28 -27.09
C GLU A 472 -7.27 -22.16 -27.40
N THR A 473 -7.22 -23.47 -27.09
CA THR A 473 -8.20 -24.43 -27.64
C THR A 473 -9.45 -24.57 -26.75
N VAL A 474 -9.43 -23.97 -25.56
CA VAL A 474 -10.60 -23.95 -24.66
C VAL A 474 -10.74 -22.63 -23.88
N GLY A 475 -9.95 -21.60 -24.23
CA GLY A 475 -9.96 -20.30 -23.58
C GLY A 475 -9.64 -20.38 -22.08
N SER A 476 -8.98 -21.45 -21.63
CA SER A 476 -8.88 -21.77 -20.21
C SER A 476 -8.01 -20.78 -19.43
N ASP A 477 -7.04 -20.13 -20.07
CA ASP A 477 -6.21 -19.06 -19.47
C ASP A 477 -6.86 -17.66 -19.53
N TYR A 478 -8.01 -17.53 -20.19
CA TYR A 478 -8.89 -16.35 -20.29
C TYR A 478 -8.30 -15.00 -20.75
N ILE A 479 -6.98 -14.83 -20.87
CA ILE A 479 -6.34 -13.57 -21.28
C ILE A 479 -6.13 -13.43 -22.79
N VAL A 480 -6.35 -14.51 -23.53
CA VAL A 480 -6.39 -14.55 -25.01
C VAL A 480 -7.69 -15.19 -25.48
N ASP A 481 -8.13 -14.84 -26.68
CA ASP A 481 -9.27 -15.48 -27.33
C ASP A 481 -8.88 -16.81 -28.02
N ASN A 482 -9.86 -17.49 -28.60
CA ASN A 482 -9.67 -18.79 -29.27
C ASN A 482 -8.82 -18.68 -30.55
N GLU A 483 -8.55 -17.46 -31.02
CA GLU A 483 -7.67 -17.21 -32.15
C GLU A 483 -6.25 -16.88 -31.66
N GLY A 484 -5.99 -16.81 -30.35
CA GLY A 484 -4.71 -16.47 -29.74
C GLY A 484 -4.44 -14.97 -29.66
N LYS A 485 -5.46 -14.11 -29.80
CA LYS A 485 -5.35 -12.65 -29.70
C LYS A 485 -5.63 -12.18 -28.28
N VAL A 486 -4.97 -11.11 -27.85
CA VAL A 486 -5.12 -10.56 -26.49
C VAL A 486 -6.56 -10.08 -26.24
N LYS A 487 -7.15 -10.49 -25.12
CA LYS A 487 -8.43 -9.94 -24.66
C LYS A 487 -8.25 -8.52 -24.12
N ASP A 488 -9.31 -7.74 -24.19
CA ASP A 488 -9.26 -6.33 -23.82
C ASP A 488 -8.97 -6.22 -22.32
N TRP A 489 -7.90 -5.50 -21.98
CA TRP A 489 -7.46 -5.22 -20.60
C TRP A 489 -7.04 -6.45 -19.80
N SER A 490 -6.41 -7.42 -20.47
CA SER A 490 -5.70 -8.52 -19.78
C SER A 490 -4.62 -7.97 -18.86
N THR A 491 -4.60 -8.42 -17.61
CA THR A 491 -3.68 -7.92 -16.59
C THR A 491 -2.45 -8.82 -16.49
N LEU A 492 -1.27 -8.22 -16.53
CA LEU A 492 0.00 -8.86 -16.17
C LEU A 492 0.51 -8.25 -14.88
N MET A 493 1.03 -9.10 -13.99
CA MET A 493 1.72 -8.66 -12.79
C MET A 493 3.01 -9.46 -12.59
N VAL A 494 4.06 -8.76 -12.17
CA VAL A 494 5.31 -9.34 -11.71
C VAL A 494 5.53 -9.00 -10.24
N ARG A 495 5.97 -9.98 -9.46
CA ARG A 495 6.47 -9.80 -8.10
C ARG A 495 7.95 -10.10 -8.12
N VAL A 496 8.75 -9.12 -7.74
CA VAL A 496 10.20 -9.24 -7.66
C VAL A 496 10.61 -9.11 -6.20
N VAL A 497 11.26 -10.15 -5.69
CA VAL A 497 11.89 -10.13 -4.37
C VAL A 497 13.39 -10.24 -4.56
N GLU A 498 14.12 -9.19 -4.19
CA GLU A 498 15.57 -9.26 -4.12
C GLU A 498 16.01 -9.58 -2.70
N ALA A 499 16.80 -10.64 -2.56
CA ALA A 499 17.22 -11.10 -1.26
C ALA A 499 18.54 -11.87 -1.34
N ALA A 500 19.30 -11.83 -0.25
CA ALA A 500 20.27 -12.88 0.03
C ALA A 500 19.53 -14.18 0.36
N SER A 501 20.15 -15.34 0.20
CA SER A 501 19.51 -16.60 0.57
C SER A 501 20.44 -17.64 1.16
N LEU A 502 19.83 -18.50 1.98
CA LEU A 502 20.39 -19.77 2.39
C LEU A 502 19.31 -20.83 2.42
N LYS A 503 19.70 -22.09 2.30
CA LYS A 503 18.78 -23.23 2.26
C LYS A 503 18.92 -24.09 3.52
N LEU A 504 17.81 -24.56 4.05
CA LEU A 504 17.75 -25.49 5.18
C LEU A 504 17.50 -26.92 4.68
N ASN A 505 17.96 -27.93 5.41
CA ASN A 505 17.72 -29.34 5.05
C ASN A 505 16.35 -29.89 5.53
N VAL A 506 15.41 -28.99 5.82
CA VAL A 506 14.04 -29.31 6.28
C VAL A 506 13.00 -28.83 5.27
N ASN A 507 11.84 -29.49 5.27
CA ASN A 507 10.74 -29.15 4.35
C ASN A 507 9.83 -28.05 4.91
N ASP A 508 9.91 -27.80 6.21
CA ASP A 508 9.25 -26.69 6.91
C ASP A 508 10.13 -26.22 8.07
N ALA A 509 10.07 -24.93 8.39
CA ALA A 509 10.83 -24.27 9.45
C ALA A 509 9.91 -23.35 10.26
N PRO A 510 9.00 -23.92 11.09
CA PRO A 510 8.06 -23.13 11.90
C PRO A 510 8.77 -22.29 12.97
N ASN A 511 9.93 -22.73 13.46
CA ASN A 511 10.70 -22.01 14.48
C ASN A 511 11.48 -20.80 13.93
N VAL A 512 11.42 -20.56 12.61
CA VAL A 512 12.03 -19.38 11.96
C VAL A 512 10.89 -18.46 11.54
N SER A 513 10.82 -17.28 12.16
CA SER A 513 9.79 -16.29 11.88
C SER A 513 10.25 -15.29 10.82
N VAL A 514 9.33 -14.81 9.99
CA VAL A 514 9.58 -13.65 9.12
C VAL A 514 9.81 -12.42 10.00
N GLY A 515 10.72 -11.53 9.61
CA GLY A 515 11.15 -10.36 10.37
C GLY A 515 12.26 -10.64 11.40
N GLU A 516 12.58 -11.90 11.70
CA GLU A 516 13.59 -12.26 12.70
C GLU A 516 15.03 -12.01 12.20
N ILE A 517 15.93 -11.65 13.11
CA ILE A 517 17.37 -11.52 12.82
C ILE A 517 18.07 -12.85 13.08
N ILE A 518 18.83 -13.32 12.09
CA ILE A 518 19.71 -14.49 12.18
C ILE A 518 21.18 -14.06 12.10
N THR A 519 22.06 -14.83 12.72
CA THR A 519 23.50 -14.58 12.77
C THR A 519 24.26 -15.60 11.94
N GLY A 520 25.24 -15.15 11.15
CA GLY A 520 26.11 -15.99 10.36
C GLY A 520 27.52 -15.41 10.33
N GLY A 521 28.50 -16.13 10.89
CA GLY A 521 29.85 -15.57 11.06
C GLY A 521 29.84 -14.34 11.97
N SER A 522 30.39 -13.22 11.48
CA SER A 522 30.39 -11.93 12.19
C SER A 522 29.29 -10.97 11.71
N GLY A 523 28.42 -11.43 10.80
CA GLY A 523 27.32 -10.64 10.26
C GLY A 523 25.95 -11.06 10.78
N THR A 524 24.97 -10.21 10.52
CA THR A 524 23.56 -10.47 10.80
C THR A 524 22.72 -10.26 9.55
N ALA A 525 21.57 -10.92 9.47
CA ALA A 525 20.63 -10.76 8.37
C ALA A 525 19.21 -10.94 8.87
N ARG A 526 18.23 -10.28 8.24
CA ARG A 526 16.81 -10.38 8.60
C ARG A 526 16.08 -11.32 7.66
N VAL A 527 15.28 -12.23 8.20
CA VAL A 527 14.41 -13.12 7.41
C VAL A 527 13.29 -12.30 6.77
N TYR A 528 13.29 -12.21 5.45
CA TYR A 528 12.30 -11.47 4.66
C TYR A 528 11.13 -12.37 4.24
N LYS A 529 11.41 -13.59 3.77
CA LYS A 529 10.38 -14.54 3.34
C LYS A 529 10.92 -15.97 3.40
N LYS A 530 10.02 -16.93 3.60
CA LYS A 530 10.30 -18.36 3.43
C LYS A 530 9.68 -18.83 2.12
N ILE A 531 10.46 -19.54 1.31
CA ILE A 531 9.99 -20.21 0.10
C ILE A 531 10.48 -21.66 0.11
N ASN A 532 9.96 -22.48 -0.80
CA ASN A 532 10.43 -23.85 -0.98
C ASN A 532 11.08 -24.01 -2.35
N ASP A 533 12.22 -24.69 -2.40
CA ASP A 533 12.84 -25.14 -3.64
C ASP A 533 12.11 -26.39 -4.20
N ASN A 534 12.46 -26.83 -5.40
CA ASN A 534 11.78 -27.96 -6.07
C ASN A 534 11.90 -29.29 -5.31
N ASP A 535 12.94 -29.46 -4.48
CA ASP A 535 13.10 -30.61 -3.59
C ASP A 535 12.28 -30.48 -2.28
N GLY A 536 11.42 -29.46 -2.19
CA GLY A 536 10.55 -29.18 -1.06
C GLY A 536 11.25 -28.52 0.11
N LYS A 537 12.58 -28.30 0.05
CA LYS A 537 13.36 -27.75 1.15
C LYS A 537 13.19 -26.24 1.28
N VAL A 538 13.18 -25.76 2.52
CA VAL A 538 13.00 -24.33 2.82
C VAL A 538 14.24 -23.54 2.41
N VAL A 539 14.01 -22.47 1.66
CA VAL A 539 14.98 -21.41 1.39
C VAL A 539 14.54 -20.16 2.15
N LEU A 540 15.44 -19.65 2.99
CA LEU A 540 15.24 -18.39 3.68
C LEU A 540 15.73 -17.26 2.78
N LEU A 541 14.83 -16.33 2.46
CA LEU A 541 15.17 -15.07 1.81
C LEU A 541 15.50 -14.05 2.88
N LEU A 542 16.61 -13.35 2.72
CA LEU A 542 17.22 -12.48 3.71
C LEU A 542 17.42 -11.06 3.17
N THR A 543 17.19 -10.07 4.00
CA THR A 543 17.44 -8.63 3.73
C THR A 543 18.22 -8.01 4.89
N ASN A 544 18.64 -6.75 4.74
CA ASN A 544 19.44 -6.02 5.75
C ASN A 544 20.64 -6.85 6.24
N VAL A 545 21.41 -7.38 5.29
CA VAL A 545 22.63 -8.13 5.60
C VAL A 545 23.70 -7.14 6.04
N GLU A 546 24.11 -7.24 7.30
CA GLU A 546 25.11 -6.37 7.92
C GLU A 546 26.36 -7.17 8.31
N GLY A 547 27.53 -6.53 8.20
CA GLY A 547 28.82 -7.16 8.51
C GLY A 547 29.19 -8.30 7.55
N THR A 548 30.14 -9.14 7.96
CA THR A 548 30.58 -10.28 7.14
C THR A 548 29.71 -11.50 7.43
N PHE A 549 28.52 -11.54 6.81
CA PHE A 549 27.61 -12.67 6.92
C PHE A 549 28.13 -13.87 6.12
N SER A 550 28.22 -15.02 6.77
CA SER A 550 28.61 -16.30 6.14
C SER A 550 27.61 -17.39 6.51
N LEU A 551 27.50 -18.44 5.68
CA LEU A 551 26.59 -19.57 5.93
C LEU A 551 26.79 -20.15 7.35
N PRO A 552 25.82 -20.00 8.27
CA PRO A 552 25.91 -20.61 9.59
C PRO A 552 25.66 -22.12 9.46
N PRO A 553 26.30 -22.99 10.28
CA PRO A 553 26.03 -24.44 10.23
C PRO A 553 24.57 -24.80 10.53
N THR A 554 23.92 -23.99 11.38
CA THR A 554 22.51 -24.14 11.72
C THR A 554 21.81 -22.79 11.87
N VAL A 555 20.50 -22.77 11.62
CA VAL A 555 19.61 -21.64 11.92
C VAL A 555 18.48 -22.17 12.78
N LYS A 556 18.36 -21.68 14.03
CA LYS A 556 17.32 -22.11 14.98
C LYS A 556 17.20 -23.64 15.13
N GLY A 557 18.33 -24.34 15.09
CA GLY A 557 18.40 -25.80 15.22
C GLY A 557 18.25 -26.58 13.91
N TYR A 558 17.94 -25.92 12.79
CA TYR A 558 17.89 -26.56 11.47
C TYR A 558 19.27 -26.50 10.79
N THR A 559 19.74 -27.61 10.23
CA THR A 559 21.00 -27.63 9.48
C THR A 559 20.86 -26.94 8.13
N THR A 560 21.88 -26.16 7.76
CA THR A 560 21.92 -25.50 6.45
C THR A 560 22.47 -26.44 5.37
N ASN A 561 22.09 -26.22 4.12
CA ASN A 561 22.58 -26.97 2.97
C ASN A 561 23.90 -26.35 2.44
N PRO A 562 25.06 -27.02 2.61
CA PRO A 562 26.34 -26.49 2.16
C PRO A 562 26.48 -26.44 0.64
N SER A 563 25.76 -27.29 -0.11
CA SER A 563 25.77 -27.28 -1.58
C SER A 563 25.02 -26.09 -2.17
N TRP A 564 24.04 -25.53 -1.44
CA TRP A 564 23.40 -24.26 -1.80
C TRP A 564 24.32 -23.07 -1.49
N GLY A 565 25.08 -23.16 -0.39
CA GLY A 565 25.96 -22.09 0.07
C GLY A 565 25.20 -20.91 0.68
N PHE A 566 25.91 -19.80 0.92
CA PHE A 566 25.27 -18.50 1.14
C PHE A 566 25.27 -17.75 -0.19
N ARG A 567 24.10 -17.29 -0.64
CA ARG A 567 23.97 -16.48 -1.84
C ARG A 567 23.74 -15.04 -1.43
N PRO A 568 24.63 -14.09 -1.78
CA PRO A 568 24.58 -12.73 -1.26
C PRO A 568 23.43 -11.91 -1.85
N ARG A 569 23.00 -12.20 -3.08
CA ARG A 569 21.96 -11.45 -3.77
C ARG A 569 21.43 -12.24 -4.97
N ASP A 570 20.13 -12.51 -5.00
CA ASP A 570 19.41 -13.00 -6.17
C ASP A 570 18.05 -12.27 -6.24
N ASN A 571 17.46 -12.20 -7.43
CA ASN A 571 16.04 -11.94 -7.62
C ASN A 571 15.27 -13.25 -7.60
N TYR A 572 14.12 -13.24 -6.94
CA TYR A 572 13.10 -14.26 -6.96
C TYR A 572 11.85 -13.65 -7.58
N ILE A 573 11.43 -14.19 -8.72
CA ILE A 573 10.42 -13.60 -9.59
C ILE A 573 9.21 -14.54 -9.64
N TRP A 574 8.04 -13.99 -9.35
CA TRP A 574 6.74 -14.61 -9.64
C TRP A 574 6.04 -13.76 -10.69
N ALA A 575 5.31 -14.41 -11.60
CA ALA A 575 4.42 -13.74 -12.54
C ALA A 575 2.98 -14.17 -12.30
N PHE A 576 2.06 -13.25 -12.54
CA PHE A 576 0.64 -13.45 -12.39
C PHE A 576 -0.11 -12.87 -13.58
N PHE A 577 -1.27 -13.43 -13.90
CA PHE A 577 -2.14 -12.92 -14.95
C PHE A 577 -3.61 -13.09 -14.57
N THR A 578 -4.48 -12.27 -15.18
CA THR A 578 -5.94 -12.38 -15.06
C THR A 578 -6.62 -11.57 -16.16
N ASP A 579 -7.92 -11.76 -16.36
CA ASP A 579 -8.75 -10.95 -17.26
C ASP A 579 -9.81 -10.15 -16.49
N THR A 580 -10.65 -9.42 -17.23
CA THR A 580 -11.65 -8.53 -16.64
C THR A 580 -12.92 -9.25 -16.18
N ALA A 581 -13.13 -10.50 -16.60
CA ALA A 581 -14.34 -11.26 -16.34
C ALA A 581 -14.25 -12.09 -15.05
N ASP A 582 -15.36 -12.20 -14.34
CA ASP A 582 -15.48 -13.08 -13.17
C ASP A 582 -15.76 -14.52 -13.61
N HIS A 583 -14.84 -15.42 -13.30
CA HIS A 583 -14.93 -16.86 -13.51
C HIS A 583 -15.24 -17.63 -12.22
N SER A 584 -15.53 -16.90 -11.13
CA SER A 584 -16.13 -17.32 -9.84
C SER A 584 -15.25 -18.10 -8.85
N ALA A 585 -14.00 -17.66 -8.70
CA ALA A 585 -13.08 -17.81 -7.54
C ALA A 585 -12.92 -19.18 -6.85
N ASP A 586 -11.68 -19.62 -6.66
CA ASP A 586 -11.33 -20.83 -5.91
C ASP A 586 -10.07 -20.70 -5.02
N ALA A 587 -9.64 -21.78 -4.38
CA ALA A 587 -8.47 -21.78 -3.49
C ALA A 587 -7.17 -22.25 -4.17
N THR A 588 -7.18 -22.45 -5.48
CA THR A 588 -6.13 -23.13 -6.24
C THR A 588 -5.34 -22.13 -7.06
N ALA A 589 -4.30 -21.52 -6.50
CA ALA A 589 -3.53 -20.41 -7.11
C ALA A 589 -3.02 -20.60 -8.57
N ILE A 590 -2.97 -21.83 -9.08
CA ILE A 590 -2.39 -22.18 -10.40
C ILE A 590 -3.42 -22.46 -11.50
N ASN A 591 -4.73 -22.54 -11.19
CA ASN A 591 -5.77 -22.66 -12.23
C ASN A 591 -6.24 -21.27 -12.68
N ASN A 592 -7.34 -21.19 -13.43
CA ASN A 592 -7.82 -19.93 -14.01
C ASN A 592 -9.23 -19.55 -13.57
N ILE A 593 -9.75 -20.19 -12.51
CA ILE A 593 -11.08 -19.90 -11.97
C ILE A 593 -10.94 -18.74 -11.00
N ARG A 594 -10.98 -17.49 -11.50
CA ARG A 594 -10.64 -16.27 -10.75
C ARG A 594 -11.79 -15.28 -10.68
N LEU A 595 -11.76 -14.41 -9.68
CA LEU A 595 -12.49 -13.14 -9.71
C LEU A 595 -11.88 -12.24 -10.79
N GLY A 596 -12.73 -11.55 -11.54
CA GLY A 596 -12.28 -10.62 -12.57
C GLY A 596 -11.57 -9.40 -11.98
N GLU A 597 -10.68 -8.83 -12.79
CA GLU A 597 -9.97 -7.58 -12.51
C GLU A 597 -10.38 -6.50 -13.51
N PRO A 598 -11.54 -5.83 -13.29
CA PRO A 598 -12.00 -4.78 -14.20
C PRO A 598 -11.00 -3.64 -14.34
N ARG A 599 -11.04 -2.96 -15.49
CA ARG A 599 -10.34 -1.69 -15.71
C ARG A 599 -10.72 -0.66 -14.62
N ALA A 600 -9.79 0.23 -14.28
CA ALA A 600 -9.87 1.21 -13.18
C ALA A 600 -9.93 0.59 -11.77
N THR A 601 -9.61 -0.70 -11.63
CA THR A 601 -9.44 -1.36 -10.33
C THR A 601 -8.02 -1.89 -10.19
N ILE A 602 -7.44 -1.78 -8.99
CA ILE A 602 -6.09 -2.27 -8.70
C ILE A 602 -6.23 -3.20 -7.50
N ASN A 603 -5.89 -4.47 -7.68
CA ASN A 603 -5.83 -5.46 -6.62
C ASN A 603 -4.48 -6.18 -6.64
N TRP A 604 -4.09 -6.75 -5.49
CA TRP A 604 -2.81 -7.41 -5.32
C TRP A 604 -3.02 -8.85 -4.84
N PRO A 605 -2.29 -9.84 -5.38
CA PRO A 605 -2.36 -11.21 -4.91
C PRO A 605 -1.72 -11.32 -3.52
N ILE A 606 -2.22 -12.26 -2.72
CA ILE A 606 -1.73 -12.50 -1.36
C ILE A 606 -0.20 -12.70 -1.32
N THR A 607 0.43 -12.18 -0.28
CA THR A 607 1.89 -12.27 -0.08
C THR A 607 2.35 -13.69 0.24
N GLU A 608 1.60 -14.37 1.11
CA GLU A 608 1.82 -15.77 1.47
C GLU A 608 0.92 -16.66 0.60
N ILE A 609 1.47 -17.15 -0.50
CA ILE A 609 0.76 -17.98 -1.48
C ILE A 609 0.18 -19.25 -0.84
N GLN A 610 0.80 -19.73 0.25
CA GLN A 610 0.27 -20.88 0.99
C GLN A 610 -1.11 -20.59 1.59
N GLY A 611 -1.37 -19.35 2.01
CA GLY A 611 -2.65 -18.88 2.55
C GLY A 611 -3.72 -18.52 1.50
N TRP A 612 -3.46 -18.78 0.22
CA TRP A 612 -4.39 -18.50 -0.89
C TRP A 612 -5.74 -19.18 -0.69
N ASN A 613 -6.82 -18.41 -0.84
CA ASN A 613 -8.21 -18.84 -0.69
C ASN A 613 -9.12 -18.05 -1.65
N GLY A 614 -10.37 -18.50 -1.80
CA GLY A 614 -11.33 -17.92 -2.76
C GLY A 614 -11.74 -16.46 -2.51
N GLN A 615 -11.42 -15.84 -1.37
CA GLN A 615 -11.70 -14.42 -1.14
C GLN A 615 -10.66 -13.50 -1.77
N ASN A 616 -9.44 -14.00 -2.01
CA ASN A 616 -8.30 -13.24 -2.53
C ASN A 616 -7.86 -13.73 -3.92
N ASP A 617 -8.75 -14.42 -4.62
CA ASP A 617 -8.45 -15.20 -5.81
C ASP A 617 -8.68 -14.42 -7.11
N LYS A 618 -7.93 -13.33 -7.28
CA LYS A 618 -8.05 -12.41 -8.43
C LYS A 618 -7.04 -12.67 -9.54
N PHE A 619 -6.04 -13.51 -9.28
CA PHE A 619 -4.91 -13.72 -10.17
C PHE A 619 -4.57 -15.19 -10.32
N THR A 620 -4.19 -15.62 -11.52
CA THR A 620 -3.51 -16.89 -11.72
C THR A 620 -2.01 -16.72 -11.55
N LEU A 621 -1.38 -17.60 -10.77
CA LEU A 621 0.07 -17.72 -10.70
C LEU A 621 0.61 -18.47 -11.92
N VAL A 622 1.56 -17.85 -12.62
CA VAL A 622 2.22 -18.48 -13.79
C VAL A 622 3.01 -19.70 -13.34
N GLN A 623 2.72 -20.84 -13.98
CA GLN A 623 3.57 -22.03 -13.93
C GLN A 623 4.48 -22.03 -15.15
N TRP A 624 5.78 -21.85 -14.93
CA TRP A 624 6.77 -21.83 -15.99
C TRP A 624 7.00 -23.24 -16.54
N ALA A 625 7.29 -23.31 -17.84
CA ALA A 625 7.80 -24.53 -18.46
C ALA A 625 9.10 -24.98 -17.77
N GLY A 626 9.35 -26.29 -17.75
CA GLY A 626 10.56 -26.85 -17.17
C GLY A 626 11.85 -26.51 -17.92
N GLU A 627 11.72 -25.98 -19.15
CA GLU A 627 12.81 -25.56 -20.01
C GLU A 627 13.15 -24.09 -19.74
N LEU A 628 14.41 -23.83 -19.37
CA LEU A 628 14.94 -22.50 -19.07
C LEU A 628 16.10 -22.16 -20.01
N ASN A 629 16.23 -20.89 -20.38
CA ASN A 629 17.35 -20.46 -21.22
C ASN A 629 18.61 -20.19 -20.38
N ILE A 630 19.32 -21.26 -20.06
CA ILE A 630 20.58 -21.20 -19.29
C ILE A 630 21.82 -20.99 -20.17
N SER A 631 21.63 -20.56 -21.42
CA SER A 631 22.74 -20.24 -22.34
C SER A 631 23.52 -18.99 -21.88
N PRO A 632 24.74 -18.75 -22.41
CA PRO A 632 25.49 -17.52 -22.12
C PRO A 632 24.75 -16.24 -22.51
N ASP A 633 23.96 -16.27 -23.58
CA ASP A 633 23.20 -15.11 -24.06
C ASP A 633 21.85 -14.96 -23.31
N GLY A 634 21.30 -16.07 -22.81
CA GLY A 634 20.24 -16.13 -21.81
C GLY A 634 20.77 -15.82 -20.40
N ASP A 635 20.53 -16.70 -19.43
CA ASP A 635 21.07 -16.55 -18.07
C ASP A 635 21.42 -17.89 -17.44
N ASN A 636 22.72 -18.19 -17.36
CA ASN A 636 23.25 -19.42 -16.78
C ASN A 636 23.00 -19.59 -15.26
N THR A 637 22.47 -18.57 -14.59
CA THR A 637 22.17 -18.59 -13.15
C THR A 637 20.71 -18.91 -12.84
N LEU A 638 19.87 -18.97 -13.90
CA LEU A 638 18.45 -19.28 -13.80
C LEU A 638 18.23 -20.60 -13.07
N ARG A 639 17.24 -20.58 -12.18
CA ARG A 639 16.74 -21.76 -11.52
C ARG A 639 15.24 -21.66 -11.37
N LEU A 640 14.53 -22.70 -11.81
CA LEU A 640 13.12 -22.90 -11.54
C LEU A 640 12.96 -23.44 -10.11
N MET A 641 12.08 -22.83 -9.34
CA MET A 641 11.82 -23.15 -7.95
C MET A 641 10.32 -23.18 -7.65
N GLY A 642 9.96 -23.69 -6.47
CA GLY A 642 8.60 -23.69 -5.94
C GLY A 642 7.98 -25.09 -5.86
N THR A 643 7.12 -25.30 -4.87
CA THR A 643 6.38 -26.55 -4.64
C THR A 643 4.98 -26.27 -4.11
N GLY A 644 4.11 -27.28 -4.09
CA GLY A 644 2.72 -27.13 -3.64
C GLY A 644 1.98 -26.07 -4.47
N LYS A 645 1.41 -25.06 -3.81
CA LYS A 645 0.71 -23.95 -4.49
C LYS A 645 1.61 -23.03 -5.33
N GLU A 646 2.93 -23.15 -5.22
CA GLU A 646 3.93 -22.41 -6.00
C GLU A 646 4.69 -23.32 -6.97
N GLN A 647 4.15 -24.50 -7.30
CA GLN A 647 4.84 -25.47 -8.16
C GLN A 647 5.27 -24.83 -9.50
N ASN A 648 6.60 -24.83 -9.75
CA ASN A 648 7.23 -24.24 -10.93
C ASN A 648 6.89 -22.77 -11.17
N ALA A 649 6.63 -21.99 -10.11
CA ALA A 649 6.19 -20.61 -10.25
C ALA A 649 7.30 -19.57 -10.04
N ILE A 650 8.42 -19.98 -9.43
CA ILE A 650 9.47 -19.06 -8.98
C ILE A 650 10.68 -19.17 -9.90
N ILE A 651 11.08 -18.05 -10.50
CA ILE A 651 12.35 -17.94 -11.21
C ILE A 651 13.38 -17.24 -10.31
N ARG A 652 14.51 -17.90 -10.06
CA ARG A 652 15.65 -17.29 -9.39
C ARG A 652 16.74 -16.95 -10.41
N THR A 653 17.23 -15.71 -10.37
CA THR A 653 18.34 -15.21 -11.21
C THR A 653 19.16 -14.19 -10.42
N ASN A 654 20.46 -14.06 -10.69
CA ASN A 654 21.27 -12.93 -10.21
C ASN A 654 21.89 -12.10 -11.35
N LYS A 655 21.39 -12.23 -12.58
CA LYS A 655 21.95 -11.53 -13.74
C LYS A 655 21.84 -10.00 -13.59
N TRP A 656 20.65 -9.45 -13.29
CA TRP A 656 20.46 -8.02 -13.01
C TRP A 656 19.94 -7.80 -11.59
N THR A 657 20.85 -7.48 -10.67
CA THR A 657 20.50 -7.13 -9.28
C THR A 657 20.76 -5.66 -9.02
N THR A 658 20.13 -5.08 -8.01
CA THR A 658 20.43 -3.71 -7.61
C THR A 658 21.88 -3.62 -7.14
N GLU A 659 22.50 -2.50 -7.43
CA GLU A 659 23.84 -2.16 -6.95
C GLU A 659 23.75 -1.16 -5.80
N ASN A 660 24.91 -0.73 -5.30
CA ASN A 660 24.97 0.41 -4.38
C ASN A 660 24.85 1.71 -5.17
N TYR A 661 23.61 2.13 -5.41
CA TYR A 661 23.32 3.39 -6.10
C TYR A 661 23.52 4.61 -5.18
N GLN A 662 23.74 5.76 -5.79
CA GLN A 662 23.52 7.05 -5.13
C GLN A 662 22.17 7.60 -5.59
N ALA A 663 21.54 8.48 -4.81
CA ALA A 663 20.26 9.08 -5.17
C ALA A 663 20.24 9.66 -6.60
N ALA A 664 21.30 10.38 -7.01
CA ALA A 664 21.39 10.98 -8.34
C ALA A 664 21.58 9.96 -9.48
N SER A 665 22.04 8.75 -9.19
CA SER A 665 22.35 7.71 -10.17
C SER A 665 21.39 6.52 -10.11
N PHE A 666 20.26 6.66 -9.39
CA PHE A 666 19.30 5.57 -9.26
C PHE A 666 18.67 5.22 -10.62
N PRO A 667 18.54 3.94 -10.98
CA PRO A 667 17.95 3.53 -12.25
C PRO A 667 16.47 3.96 -12.43
N PRO A 668 15.97 3.99 -13.68
CA PRO A 668 14.54 4.04 -14.00
C PRO A 668 13.73 2.91 -13.34
N GLU A 669 14.33 1.72 -13.23
CA GLU A 669 13.82 0.52 -12.58
C GLU A 669 12.59 -0.13 -13.24
N ILE A 670 11.46 0.56 -13.36
CA ILE A 670 10.20 0.01 -13.88
C ILE A 670 9.64 0.81 -15.07
N GLY A 671 8.84 0.15 -15.90
CA GLY A 671 8.24 0.73 -17.10
C GLY A 671 7.35 -0.24 -17.86
N VAL A 672 7.04 0.10 -19.11
CA VAL A 672 6.27 -0.73 -20.05
C VAL A 672 7.01 -0.88 -21.38
N VAL A 673 6.71 -1.96 -22.10
CA VAL A 673 7.34 -2.30 -23.38
C VAL A 673 6.34 -2.92 -24.35
N SER A 674 6.48 -2.56 -25.63
CA SER A 674 5.85 -3.21 -26.77
C SER A 674 6.89 -3.44 -27.87
N LEU A 675 6.98 -4.66 -28.40
CA LEU A 675 7.89 -5.04 -29.49
C LEU A 675 7.10 -5.58 -30.69
N GLY A 676 7.69 -5.44 -31.88
CA GLY A 676 7.13 -5.91 -33.15
C GLY A 676 6.36 -4.86 -33.93
N GLU A 677 6.13 -5.13 -35.21
CA GLU A 677 5.50 -4.25 -36.20
C GLU A 677 4.12 -3.75 -35.77
N ASN A 678 3.38 -4.56 -35.01
CA ASN A 678 2.05 -4.25 -34.51
C ASN A 678 2.04 -3.45 -33.20
N SER A 679 3.20 -3.01 -32.68
CA SER A 679 3.28 -2.31 -31.40
C SER A 679 2.46 -1.02 -31.33
N VAL A 680 2.26 -0.33 -32.47
CA VAL A 680 1.40 0.86 -32.57
C VAL A 680 -0.09 0.58 -32.37
N LYS A 681 -0.47 -0.69 -32.13
CA LYS A 681 -1.82 -1.11 -31.76
C LYS A 681 -1.90 -1.51 -30.29
N THR A 682 -0.88 -1.23 -29.48
CA THR A 682 -0.81 -1.61 -28.06
C THR A 682 -1.19 -0.44 -27.15
N TYR A 683 -1.99 -0.76 -26.14
CA TYR A 683 -2.46 0.16 -25.11
C TYR A 683 -2.17 -0.41 -23.72
N PHE A 684 -1.75 0.45 -22.81
CA PHE A 684 -1.51 0.14 -21.41
C PHE A 684 -2.40 1.01 -20.52
N ASP A 685 -2.90 0.43 -19.43
CA ASP A 685 -3.64 1.17 -18.41
C ASP A 685 -3.42 0.57 -17.02
N ASP A 686 -3.85 1.29 -15.99
CA ASP A 686 -3.73 0.91 -14.58
C ASP A 686 -2.34 0.42 -14.19
N LEU A 687 -1.29 1.06 -14.74
CA LEU A 687 0.09 0.77 -14.35
C LEU A 687 0.28 1.16 -12.88
N ALA A 688 0.51 0.17 -12.02
CA ALA A 688 0.61 0.37 -10.59
C ALA A 688 1.74 -0.46 -10.00
N PHE A 689 2.35 0.05 -8.93
CA PHE A 689 3.37 -0.67 -8.18
C PHE A 689 3.05 -0.66 -6.68
N TYR A 690 3.40 -1.75 -6.02
CA TYR A 690 3.30 -1.92 -4.59
C TYR A 690 4.67 -2.20 -4.00
N LEU A 691 5.11 -1.30 -3.13
CA LEU A 691 6.42 -1.33 -2.48
C LEU A 691 6.30 -2.12 -1.19
N ARG A 692 7.09 -3.19 -1.09
CA ARG A 692 7.16 -3.99 0.14
C ARG A 692 8.23 -3.38 1.05
N GLY A 693 7.76 -2.72 2.09
CA GLY A 693 8.61 -2.16 3.15
C GLY A 693 9.01 -3.20 4.20
N ALA A 694 9.09 -2.74 5.45
CA ALA A 694 9.49 -3.52 6.62
C ALA A 694 8.48 -4.62 7.00
N PHE A 695 8.85 -5.44 7.99
CA PHE A 695 7.93 -6.33 8.70
C PHE A 695 7.75 -5.84 10.13
N ASP A 696 6.55 -6.00 10.69
CA ASP A 696 6.35 -5.80 12.12
C ASP A 696 7.02 -6.93 12.92
N GLY A 697 7.06 -6.79 14.25
CA GLY A 697 7.57 -7.83 15.15
C GLY A 697 6.80 -9.16 15.14
N ALA A 698 5.71 -9.25 14.36
CA ALA A 698 4.91 -10.45 14.14
C ALA A 698 5.10 -11.05 12.74
N GLY A 699 5.97 -10.49 11.90
CA GLY A 699 6.27 -11.00 10.56
C GLY A 699 5.26 -10.59 9.49
N ASN A 700 4.37 -9.63 9.76
CA ASN A 700 3.45 -9.09 8.75
C ASN A 700 4.16 -8.03 7.91
N PRO A 701 4.02 -8.03 6.58
CA PRO A 701 4.56 -6.97 5.74
C PRO A 701 3.83 -5.66 6.06
N ILE A 702 4.56 -4.69 6.63
CA ILE A 702 4.08 -3.32 6.80
C ILE A 702 4.35 -2.60 5.48
N GLY A 703 3.35 -2.54 4.60
CA GLY A 703 3.13 -1.27 3.91
C GLY A 703 2.86 -0.20 4.98
N PHE A 704 3.21 1.07 4.79
CA PHE A 704 2.89 2.09 5.80
C PHE A 704 1.38 2.03 6.11
N LEU A 705 1.02 1.50 7.29
CA LEU A 705 -0.36 1.19 7.65
C LEU A 705 -1.02 2.39 8.36
N PRO A 706 -2.35 2.56 8.19
CA PRO A 706 -3.17 3.56 8.84
C PRO A 706 -3.36 3.28 10.35
N PRO A 707 -3.77 4.30 11.15
CA PRO A 707 -3.86 4.18 12.60
C PRO A 707 -5.05 3.34 13.07
N LEU A 708 -4.81 2.60 14.16
CA LEU A 708 -5.72 1.69 14.85
C LEU A 708 -6.97 2.40 15.43
N GLN A 709 -8.14 1.78 15.24
CA GLN A 709 -9.45 2.22 15.72
C GLN A 709 -9.68 1.86 17.20
N GLN A 710 -10.35 2.74 17.95
CA GLN A 710 -11.09 2.41 19.18
C GLN A 710 -12.52 2.88 19.08
#